data_AF-A0AAD1ZJT8-F1
#
_entry.id   AF-A0AAD1ZJT8-F1
#
_cell.length_a   1.000
_cell.length_b   1.000
_cell.length_c   1.000
_cell.angle_alpha   90.00
_cell.angle_beta   90.00
_cell.angle_gamma   90.00
#
_symmetry.space_group_name_H-M   'P 1'
#
loop_
_entity.id
_entity.type
_entity.pdbx_description
1 polymer ?
#
loop_
_entity_poly.entity_id
_entity_poly.type
_entity_poly.pdbx_seq_one_letter_code
_entity_poly.pdbx_strand_id
1 'polypeptide(L)'
;MEERDIDDLPKNPANYTALTPLGFLERAALVHPTRKSVIHGSVSYTWQQTYRRCRRLASALTNRSVGFGDTVAVIAPNIPATFEAHFGVPMSGAVLNAVNIRLNAQTIAFLLGHSKSSVIMVDQDFFTLAEEALNILAKKNKGNFTLPLLIVIADENCDLKTLQYALGRGAMEYEKFLETGDPNFAWKPPQDEWHSIALGYTSGTTASPKGVVLHHRGAYLMALSNAIVWGMQEGAVYLWTLPMFHCNGWCFTWTLAALCGTSICLRQVTAKAVYSAVANLNVTHFCAAPVVLNTIVNAPKDEMILPLPRVVHVMTAGAAPPPSVLFAMSQLGFRVTHTYGLSETYGPSTICAWKPEWDSLPPETQALSENPRSCTDSAVLSPVAIGTSLQDSRKFGNGPLVSEKQRSCINSAAVSPVGTIHQVSRNAGNAPSVSKIRRVRANSATVSPIGTSHRDSRNFGNAPLVSEIRRTSSDSAALSPVGPSLQGTRSAEFFGDFNDTIASCDIFNGHWMIEEDFKPLYQPGSCPFVDDAFNCFKNGQPDSDYFKLRWKPHDCEIPRFDGITMLKMLRGKRMVFVGDSINRNMWEALVCALRESLDDKSKVFEASGRREFRSQGFYSFQFKDFECSIDFIRSPFLVQELKVADKAGKNRKTLRLDMMQDSCNEYRDADAIIFNTGHWWTHQKTFKGNYFFQEGDLVYDKLEVTEAYKRALRTWAQWVDSNINISRTSVFFRGYSASHFKGGQWNSGGNCDGETLPITNDAYLLPYPWMTKVQESVISEMKSPVFLSKHYKNDRLQKRWASLNIPAISFAEKAWNVSRLQPLVPPRGTRLLERASLCDYDQIPEIFLSS
;
A
#
# COMPACT_ATOMS: atom_id res chain seq x y z
N MET A 1 -63.63 2.81 16.59
CA MET A 1 -62.28 3.41 16.60
C MET A 1 -61.38 2.40 15.93
N GLU A 2 -60.62 2.82 14.93
CA GLU A 2 -59.50 2.02 14.44
C GLU A 2 -58.41 2.04 15.51
N GLU A 3 -57.83 0.89 15.81
CA GLU A 3 -56.63 0.80 16.64
C GLU A 3 -55.48 1.34 15.78
N ARG A 4 -55.02 2.55 16.09
CA ARG A 4 -53.76 3.07 15.53
C ARG A 4 -52.62 2.26 16.10
N ASP A 5 -51.71 1.84 15.23
CA ASP A 5 -50.54 1.08 15.64
C ASP A 5 -49.64 1.94 16.54
N ILE A 6 -48.83 1.32 17.39
CA ILE A 6 -47.78 2.03 18.12
C ILE A 6 -46.73 2.59 17.15
N ASP A 7 -46.56 1.94 16.00
CA ASP A 7 -45.68 2.39 14.91
C ASP A 7 -46.29 3.53 14.05
N ASP A 8 -47.58 3.88 14.20
CA ASP A 8 -48.22 5.02 13.51
C ASP A 8 -47.81 6.41 14.08
N LEU A 9 -47.00 6.45 15.16
CA LEU A 9 -46.62 7.69 15.83
C LEU A 9 -45.70 8.58 14.95
N PRO A 10 -46.18 9.74 14.45
CA PRO A 10 -45.41 10.54 13.51
C PRO A 10 -44.20 11.23 14.17
N LYS A 11 -43.09 11.30 13.43
CA LYS A 11 -41.93 12.11 13.80
C LYS A 11 -42.31 13.58 13.90
N ASN A 12 -41.92 14.21 15.00
CA ASN A 12 -42.18 15.61 15.31
C ASN A 12 -41.03 16.16 16.20
N PRO A 13 -40.93 17.50 16.39
CA PRO A 13 -39.81 18.10 17.12
C PRO A 13 -39.64 17.67 18.60
N ALA A 14 -40.61 17.00 19.21
CA ALA A 14 -40.51 16.50 20.58
C ALA A 14 -40.05 15.02 20.67
N ASN A 15 -40.16 14.24 19.59
CA ASN A 15 -39.72 12.83 19.56
C ASN A 15 -38.59 12.55 18.54
N TYR A 16 -38.19 13.53 17.73
CA TYR A 16 -37.13 13.39 16.73
C TYR A 16 -36.21 14.61 16.65
N THR A 17 -34.90 14.34 16.62
CA THR A 17 -33.85 15.29 16.19
C THR A 17 -32.82 14.54 15.35
N ALA A 18 -32.20 15.23 14.39
CA ALA A 18 -31.15 14.66 13.54
C ALA A 18 -29.86 14.43 14.35
N LEU A 19 -29.24 13.24 14.22
CA LEU A 19 -27.98 12.95 14.91
C LEU A 19 -26.82 13.75 14.32
N THR A 20 -26.14 14.53 15.16
CA THR A 20 -24.99 15.36 14.76
C THR A 20 -23.96 15.47 15.89
N PRO A 21 -22.65 15.30 15.63
CA PRO A 21 -21.62 15.39 16.66
C PRO A 21 -21.42 16.82 17.20
N LEU A 22 -22.03 17.84 16.57
CA LEU A 22 -21.92 19.24 17.01
C LEU A 22 -22.51 19.46 18.42
N GLY A 23 -23.57 18.71 18.76
CA GLY A 23 -24.17 18.75 20.11
C GLY A 23 -23.23 18.26 21.22
N PHE A 24 -22.18 17.50 20.88
CA PHE A 24 -21.16 17.12 21.86
C PHE A 24 -20.32 18.32 22.34
N LEU A 25 -20.01 19.28 21.46
CA LEU A 25 -19.28 20.49 21.84
C LEU A 25 -20.14 21.40 22.73
N GLU A 26 -21.43 21.54 22.41
CA GLU A 26 -22.36 22.28 23.26
C GLU A 26 -22.53 21.61 24.63
N ARG A 27 -22.72 20.28 24.69
CA ARG A 27 -22.73 19.52 25.97
C ARG A 27 -21.45 19.74 26.75
N ALA A 28 -20.27 19.64 26.11
CA ALA A 28 -18.99 19.82 26.80
C ALA A 28 -18.83 21.23 27.38
N ALA A 29 -19.26 22.25 26.64
CA ALA A 29 -19.23 23.64 27.10
C ALA A 29 -20.26 23.95 28.20
N LEU A 30 -21.37 23.22 28.25
CA LEU A 30 -22.40 23.35 29.29
C LEU A 30 -22.01 22.61 30.58
N VAL A 31 -21.55 21.35 30.47
CA VAL A 31 -21.29 20.47 31.63
C VAL A 31 -19.88 20.69 32.20
N HIS A 32 -18.88 20.98 31.36
CA HIS A 32 -17.49 21.20 31.78
C HIS A 32 -16.89 22.51 31.23
N PRO A 33 -17.54 23.68 31.43
CA PRO A 33 -17.16 24.96 30.83
C PRO A 33 -15.69 25.36 31.06
N THR A 34 -15.12 24.99 32.20
CA THR A 34 -13.76 25.34 32.65
C THR A 34 -12.72 24.24 32.42
N ARG A 35 -13.13 23.01 32.06
CA ARG A 35 -12.17 21.93 31.75
C ARG A 35 -11.45 22.26 30.44
N LYS A 36 -10.14 21.97 30.37
CA LYS A 36 -9.33 22.20 29.17
C LYS A 36 -9.82 21.34 28.02
N SER A 37 -10.06 21.98 26.87
CA SER A 37 -10.46 21.35 25.61
C SER A 37 -9.27 21.19 24.66
N VAL A 38 -8.36 22.17 24.64
CA VAL A 38 -7.19 22.23 23.74
C VAL A 38 -5.96 22.76 24.49
N ILE A 39 -4.79 22.20 24.21
CA ILE A 39 -3.46 22.71 24.60
C ILE A 39 -2.53 22.63 23.38
N HIS A 40 -1.81 23.71 23.09
CA HIS A 40 -0.87 23.83 21.98
C HIS A 40 0.17 24.91 22.27
N GLY A 41 1.43 24.54 22.51
CA GLY A 41 2.46 25.51 22.93
C GLY A 41 2.04 26.25 24.20
N SER A 42 2.05 27.58 24.18
CA SER A 42 1.51 28.45 25.22
C SER A 42 -0.03 28.50 25.25
N VAL A 43 -0.66 28.25 24.11
CA VAL A 43 -2.11 28.41 23.90
C VAL A 43 -2.88 27.27 24.59
N SER A 44 -3.91 27.63 25.36
CA SER A 44 -4.79 26.62 25.96
C SER A 44 -6.21 27.12 26.21
N TYR A 45 -7.18 26.42 25.63
CA TYR A 45 -8.61 26.74 25.72
C TYR A 45 -9.37 25.79 26.66
N THR A 46 -10.48 26.28 27.20
CA THR A 46 -11.51 25.50 27.88
C THR A 46 -12.68 25.19 26.93
N TRP A 47 -13.53 24.21 27.28
CA TRP A 47 -14.68 23.86 26.44
C TRP A 47 -15.63 25.04 26.18
N GLN A 48 -15.85 25.95 27.14
CA GLN A 48 -16.63 27.17 26.89
C GLN A 48 -15.94 28.12 25.90
N GLN A 49 -14.61 28.24 25.95
CA GLN A 49 -13.84 29.06 25.00
C GLN A 49 -13.87 28.46 23.59
N THR A 50 -13.61 27.16 23.45
CA THR A 50 -13.69 26.45 22.16
C THR A 50 -15.09 26.55 21.56
N TYR A 51 -16.16 26.39 22.35
CA TYR A 51 -17.53 26.54 21.81
C TYR A 51 -17.80 27.96 21.30
N ARG A 52 -17.42 29.00 22.06
CA ARG A 52 -17.52 30.40 21.60
C ARG A 52 -16.69 30.66 20.32
N ARG A 53 -15.50 30.07 20.20
CA ARG A 53 -14.64 30.20 19.01
C ARG A 53 -15.22 29.48 17.79
N CYS A 54 -15.79 28.29 17.95
CA CYS A 54 -16.51 27.59 16.88
C CYS A 54 -17.78 28.35 16.43
N ARG A 55 -18.51 28.98 17.36
CA ARG A 55 -19.66 29.86 17.04
C ARG A 55 -19.23 31.12 16.29
N ARG A 56 -18.11 31.74 16.67
CA ARG A 56 -17.48 32.82 15.90
C ARG A 56 -17.12 32.39 14.49
N LEU A 57 -16.46 31.24 14.32
CA LEU A 57 -16.11 30.68 13.01
C LEU A 57 -17.36 30.49 12.14
N ALA A 58 -18.39 29.84 12.68
CA ALA A 58 -19.67 29.62 12.01
C ALA A 58 -20.36 30.93 11.59
N SER A 59 -20.38 31.92 12.48
CA SER A 59 -20.94 33.25 12.23
C SER A 59 -20.16 34.01 11.15
N ALA A 60 -18.83 34.03 11.24
CA ALA A 60 -17.98 34.72 10.28
C ALA A 60 -18.02 34.09 8.87
N LEU A 61 -18.24 32.77 8.77
CA LEU A 61 -18.54 32.07 7.51
C LEU A 61 -19.94 32.45 6.99
N THR A 62 -20.97 32.37 7.84
CA THR A 62 -22.36 32.73 7.49
C THR A 62 -22.49 34.18 7.02
N ASN A 63 -21.79 35.11 7.69
CA ASN A 63 -21.73 36.54 7.33
C ASN A 63 -21.07 36.80 5.95
N ARG A 64 -20.42 35.79 5.36
CA ARG A 64 -19.83 35.81 4.02
C ARG A 64 -20.55 34.87 3.06
N SER A 65 -21.79 34.51 3.38
CA SER A 65 -22.68 33.62 2.63
C SER A 65 -22.20 32.16 2.51
N VAL A 66 -21.31 31.69 3.39
CA VAL A 66 -20.75 30.31 3.36
C VAL A 66 -21.53 29.40 4.30
N GLY A 67 -22.31 28.48 3.73
CA GLY A 67 -23.22 27.61 4.49
C GLY A 67 -23.63 26.33 3.75
N PHE A 68 -24.93 26.03 3.73
CA PHE A 68 -25.42 24.75 3.22
C PHE A 68 -25.09 24.53 1.73
N GLY A 69 -24.25 23.52 1.45
CA GLY A 69 -23.76 23.19 0.12
C GLY A 69 -22.37 23.74 -0.22
N ASP A 70 -21.85 24.67 0.58
CA ASP A 70 -20.46 25.12 0.48
C ASP A 70 -19.46 24.10 1.02
N THR A 71 -18.19 24.28 0.65
CA THR A 71 -17.06 23.53 1.21
C THR A 71 -15.95 24.50 1.65
N VAL A 72 -15.45 24.31 2.87
CA VAL A 72 -14.31 25.03 3.42
C VAL A 72 -13.11 24.08 3.46
N ALA A 73 -12.05 24.40 2.70
CA ALA A 73 -10.81 23.64 2.76
C ALA A 73 -9.98 24.05 3.97
N VAL A 74 -9.32 23.08 4.61
CA VAL A 74 -8.33 23.30 5.67
C VAL A 74 -7.02 22.62 5.28
N ILE A 75 -5.98 23.42 5.02
CA ILE A 75 -4.60 22.99 4.69
C ILE A 75 -3.73 23.32 5.90
N ALA A 76 -3.77 22.47 6.95
CA ALA A 76 -3.09 22.73 8.21
C ALA A 76 -2.64 21.45 8.94
N PRO A 77 -1.60 21.52 9.80
CA PRO A 77 -1.21 20.46 10.71
C PRO A 77 -2.18 20.34 11.91
N ASN A 78 -1.79 19.59 12.94
CA ASN A 78 -2.58 19.41 14.16
C ASN A 78 -2.43 20.63 15.09
N ILE A 79 -3.22 21.67 14.82
CA ILE A 79 -3.24 22.95 15.56
C ILE A 79 -4.67 23.31 16.00
N PRO A 80 -4.88 24.27 16.94
CA PRO A 80 -6.20 24.58 17.48
C PRO A 80 -7.26 24.94 16.43
N ALA A 81 -6.90 25.73 15.41
CA ALA A 81 -7.80 26.10 14.32
C ALA A 81 -8.30 24.89 13.51
N THR A 82 -7.47 23.86 13.32
CA THR A 82 -7.86 22.60 12.67
C THR A 82 -8.89 21.83 13.50
N PHE A 83 -8.75 21.82 14.83
CA PHE A 83 -9.73 21.23 15.74
C PHE A 83 -11.05 22.03 15.74
N GLU A 84 -10.96 23.36 15.76
CA GLU A 84 -12.12 24.26 15.75
C GLU A 84 -12.90 24.17 14.42
N ALA A 85 -12.23 23.98 13.29
CA ALA A 85 -12.86 23.76 11.99
C ALA A 85 -13.76 22.51 11.93
N HIS A 86 -13.49 21.46 12.71
CA HIS A 86 -14.33 20.26 12.81
C HIS A 86 -15.72 20.52 13.44
N PHE A 87 -15.93 21.71 14.00
CA PHE A 87 -17.21 22.15 14.55
C PHE A 87 -17.70 23.44 13.89
N GLY A 88 -16.86 24.48 13.79
CA GLY A 88 -17.27 25.79 13.31
C GLY A 88 -17.66 25.84 11.83
N VAL A 89 -17.05 25.02 10.97
CA VAL A 89 -17.47 24.90 9.55
C VAL A 89 -18.86 24.25 9.44
N PRO A 90 -19.10 23.02 9.95
CA PRO A 90 -20.44 22.43 9.93
C PRO A 90 -21.48 23.15 10.81
N MET A 91 -21.08 24.02 11.74
CA MET A 91 -22.00 24.93 12.44
C MET A 91 -22.52 26.10 11.57
N SER A 92 -21.88 26.44 10.43
CA SER A 92 -22.52 27.29 9.40
C SER A 92 -23.37 26.49 8.40
N GLY A 93 -23.33 25.16 8.48
CA GLY A 93 -23.92 24.23 7.51
C GLY A 93 -23.02 23.87 6.34
N ALA A 94 -21.78 24.38 6.30
CA ALA A 94 -20.80 24.07 5.26
C ALA A 94 -20.05 22.76 5.53
N VAL A 95 -19.46 22.17 4.49
CA VAL A 95 -18.71 20.91 4.57
C VAL A 95 -17.23 21.17 4.85
N LEU A 96 -16.64 20.50 5.84
CA LEU A 96 -15.19 20.56 6.08
C LEU A 96 -14.43 19.68 5.09
N ASN A 97 -13.57 20.26 4.26
CA ASN A 97 -12.61 19.55 3.39
C ASN A 97 -11.22 19.59 4.02
N ALA A 98 -10.87 18.59 4.82
CA ALA A 98 -9.58 18.53 5.50
C ALA A 98 -8.49 17.98 4.54
N VAL A 99 -7.60 18.85 4.09
CA VAL A 99 -6.62 18.56 3.03
C VAL A 99 -5.30 18.08 3.62
N ASN A 100 -4.75 17.01 3.05
CA ASN A 100 -3.44 16.48 3.43
C ASN A 100 -2.31 17.41 2.96
N ILE A 101 -1.66 18.07 3.91
CA ILE A 101 -0.54 19.02 3.72
C ILE A 101 0.73 18.39 3.10
N ARG A 102 0.78 17.07 2.92
CA ARG A 102 1.89 16.33 2.31
C ARG A 102 1.69 16.06 0.81
N LEU A 103 0.65 16.63 0.21
CA LEU A 103 0.36 16.52 -1.22
C LEU A 103 0.99 17.68 -2.00
N ASN A 104 1.35 17.45 -3.26
CA ASN A 104 1.90 18.50 -4.13
C ASN A 104 0.81 19.48 -4.61
N ALA A 105 1.25 20.65 -5.11
CA ALA A 105 0.37 21.72 -5.58
C ALA A 105 -0.63 21.26 -6.65
N GLN A 106 -0.23 20.43 -7.62
CA GLN A 106 -1.11 19.83 -8.63
C GLN A 106 -2.26 19.02 -8.00
N THR A 107 -1.97 18.21 -6.99
CA THR A 107 -2.98 17.38 -6.32
C THR A 107 -3.91 18.25 -5.47
N ILE A 108 -3.37 19.23 -4.74
CA ILE A 108 -4.17 20.18 -3.95
C ILE A 108 -5.06 21.03 -4.86
N ALA A 109 -4.56 21.47 -6.03
CA ALA A 109 -5.33 22.17 -7.05
C ALA A 109 -6.52 21.33 -7.54
N PHE A 110 -6.30 20.05 -7.82
CA PHE A 110 -7.37 19.12 -8.19
C PHE A 110 -8.41 18.96 -7.06
N LEU A 111 -7.97 18.76 -5.82
CA LEU A 111 -8.82 18.66 -4.62
C LEU A 111 -9.68 19.91 -4.40
N LEU A 112 -9.08 21.09 -4.46
CA LEU A 112 -9.76 22.39 -4.29
C LEU A 112 -10.77 22.65 -5.42
N GLY A 113 -10.41 22.34 -6.67
CA GLY A 113 -11.31 22.47 -7.82
C GLY A 113 -12.47 21.47 -7.82
N HIS A 114 -12.22 20.22 -7.45
CA HIS A 114 -13.25 19.17 -7.37
C HIS A 114 -14.23 19.41 -6.22
N SER A 115 -13.74 19.87 -5.07
CA SER A 115 -14.57 20.28 -3.92
C SER A 115 -15.31 21.61 -4.12
N LYS A 116 -14.89 22.43 -5.10
CA LYS A 116 -15.34 23.82 -5.27
C LYS A 116 -15.24 24.63 -3.97
N SER A 117 -14.14 24.48 -3.24
CA SER A 117 -13.98 25.10 -1.92
C SER A 117 -14.08 26.63 -2.01
N SER A 118 -15.08 27.23 -1.36
CA SER A 118 -15.35 28.67 -1.38
C SER A 118 -14.50 29.46 -0.38
N VAL A 119 -13.96 28.77 0.64
CA VAL A 119 -12.99 29.30 1.61
C VAL A 119 -11.83 28.31 1.72
N ILE A 120 -10.62 28.83 1.90
CA ILE A 120 -9.41 28.05 2.21
C ILE A 120 -8.78 28.64 3.48
N MET A 121 -8.86 27.87 4.56
CA MET A 121 -8.07 28.08 5.76
C MET A 121 -6.73 27.37 5.57
N VAL A 122 -5.62 28.08 5.69
CA VAL A 122 -4.28 27.56 5.43
C VAL A 122 -3.29 28.00 6.51
N ASP A 123 -2.48 27.07 6.99
CA ASP A 123 -1.39 27.34 7.91
C ASP A 123 -0.28 28.19 7.26
N GLN A 124 0.29 29.15 8.00
CA GLN A 124 1.24 30.12 7.44
C GLN A 124 2.44 29.52 6.70
N ASP A 125 2.96 28.36 7.12
CA ASP A 125 4.11 27.72 6.44
C ASP A 125 3.69 26.95 5.17
N PHE A 126 2.40 26.63 5.03
CA PHE A 126 1.81 25.97 3.86
C PHE A 126 1.10 26.96 2.92
N PHE A 127 1.21 28.27 3.18
CA PHE A 127 0.56 29.31 2.37
C PHE A 127 1.03 29.30 0.91
N THR A 128 2.34 29.14 0.67
CA THR A 128 2.92 29.07 -0.68
C THR A 128 2.40 27.86 -1.46
N LEU A 129 2.29 26.69 -0.83
CA LEU A 129 1.71 25.48 -1.42
C LEU A 129 0.24 25.66 -1.82
N ALA A 130 -0.54 26.40 -1.03
CA ALA A 130 -1.91 26.77 -1.37
C ALA A 130 -1.97 27.79 -2.51
N GLU A 131 -1.08 28.79 -2.53
CA GLU A 131 -0.98 29.76 -3.62
C GLU A 131 -0.57 29.11 -4.95
N GLU A 132 0.38 28.18 -4.96
CA GLU A 132 0.74 27.39 -6.14
C GLU A 132 -0.47 26.59 -6.67
N ALA A 133 -1.21 25.93 -5.79
CA ALA A 133 -2.42 25.19 -6.14
C ALA A 133 -3.50 26.10 -6.74
N LEU A 134 -3.67 27.32 -6.21
CA LEU A 134 -4.59 28.32 -6.73
C LEU A 134 -4.15 28.90 -8.09
N ASN A 135 -2.85 29.12 -8.27
CA ASN A 135 -2.28 29.53 -9.56
C ASN A 135 -2.52 28.47 -10.65
N ILE A 136 -2.44 27.17 -10.29
CA ILE A 136 -2.77 26.06 -11.21
C ILE A 136 -4.25 26.07 -11.57
N LEU A 137 -5.15 26.29 -10.59
CA LEU A 137 -6.60 26.41 -10.84
C LEU A 137 -6.96 27.61 -11.72
N ALA A 138 -6.39 28.79 -11.45
CA ALA A 138 -6.62 30.00 -12.23
C ALA A 138 -6.22 29.81 -13.70
N LYS A 139 -5.03 29.24 -13.95
CA LYS A 139 -4.54 28.89 -15.30
C LYS A 139 -5.46 27.90 -16.02
N LYS A 140 -6.00 26.90 -15.30
CA LYS A 140 -6.89 25.88 -15.86
C LYS A 140 -8.27 26.42 -16.25
N ASN A 141 -8.81 27.35 -15.48
CA ASN A 141 -10.19 27.83 -15.61
C ASN A 141 -10.38 29.06 -16.53
N LYS A 142 -9.31 29.55 -17.17
CA LYS A 142 -9.33 30.51 -18.31
C LYS A 142 -10.34 31.67 -18.18
N GLY A 143 -10.34 32.35 -17.04
CA GLY A 143 -11.15 33.54 -16.77
C GLY A 143 -12.44 33.32 -15.99
N ASN A 144 -12.95 32.08 -15.89
CA ASN A 144 -14.08 31.75 -15.01
C ASN A 144 -13.59 31.22 -13.64
N PHE A 145 -12.70 31.98 -13.00
CA PHE A 145 -12.09 31.62 -11.71
C PHE A 145 -12.40 32.69 -10.66
N THR A 146 -13.33 32.40 -9.77
CA THR A 146 -13.48 33.13 -8.51
C THR A 146 -12.41 32.67 -7.54
N LEU A 147 -11.58 33.59 -7.04
CA LEU A 147 -10.61 33.29 -5.99
C LEU A 147 -11.36 32.96 -4.68
N PRO A 148 -11.14 31.79 -4.05
CA PRO A 148 -11.71 31.48 -2.73
C PRO A 148 -11.22 32.47 -1.67
N LEU A 149 -12.01 32.65 -0.61
CA LEU A 149 -11.57 33.45 0.52
C LEU A 149 -10.36 32.79 1.21
N LEU A 150 -9.23 33.50 1.26
CA LEU A 150 -8.02 33.01 1.93
C LEU A 150 -8.00 33.46 3.39
N ILE A 151 -7.89 32.48 4.29
CA ILE A 151 -7.71 32.69 5.72
C ILE A 151 -6.36 32.06 6.12
N VAL A 152 -5.40 32.88 6.56
CA VAL A 152 -4.12 32.38 7.07
C VAL A 152 -4.20 32.15 8.58
N ILE A 153 -3.79 30.97 9.03
CA ILE A 153 -3.71 30.60 10.44
C ILE A 153 -2.30 30.91 10.92
N ALA A 154 -2.19 31.77 11.94
CA ALA A 154 -0.94 32.08 12.61
C ALA A 154 -0.58 31.04 13.69
N ASP A 155 0.72 30.80 13.87
CA ASP A 155 1.28 29.88 14.88
C ASP A 155 2.54 30.53 15.50
N GLU A 156 2.64 30.55 16.83
CA GLU A 156 3.76 31.17 17.57
C GLU A 156 5.11 30.48 17.31
N ASN A 157 5.09 29.27 16.76
CA ASN A 157 6.26 28.44 16.48
C ASN A 157 6.81 28.62 15.04
N CYS A 158 6.26 29.56 14.27
CA CYS A 158 6.58 29.79 12.86
C CYS A 158 7.28 31.14 12.61
N ASP A 159 7.97 31.29 11.48
CA ASP A 159 8.59 32.57 11.11
C ASP A 159 7.50 33.60 10.79
N LEU A 160 7.48 34.72 11.52
CA LEU A 160 6.56 35.83 11.30
C LEU A 160 6.55 36.33 9.84
N LYS A 161 7.64 36.11 9.08
CA LYS A 161 7.70 36.40 7.65
C LYS A 161 6.70 35.60 6.80
N THR A 162 6.39 34.34 7.15
CA THR A 162 5.42 33.53 6.37
C THR A 162 3.99 34.06 6.56
N LEU A 163 3.65 34.50 7.78
CA LEU A 163 2.41 35.23 8.06
C LEU A 163 2.36 36.60 7.37
N GLN A 164 3.43 37.42 7.46
CA GLN A 164 3.51 38.72 6.79
C GLN A 164 3.38 38.60 5.26
N TYR A 165 3.99 37.57 4.67
CA TYR A 165 3.84 37.25 3.26
C TYR A 165 2.37 36.95 2.92
N ALA A 166 1.73 36.02 3.63
CA ALA A 166 0.33 35.65 3.40
C ALA A 166 -0.63 36.85 3.48
N LEU A 167 -0.46 37.71 4.48
CA LEU A 167 -1.19 38.99 4.61
C LEU A 167 -0.94 39.92 3.41
N GLY A 168 0.31 40.04 2.96
CA GLY A 168 0.69 40.79 1.76
C GLY A 168 0.15 40.21 0.44
N ARG A 169 -0.31 38.94 0.44
CA ARG A 169 -1.04 38.31 -0.67
C ARG A 169 -2.58 38.43 -0.54
N GLY A 170 -3.07 39.18 0.46
CA GLY A 170 -4.49 39.47 0.64
C GLY A 170 -5.27 38.45 1.48
N ALA A 171 -4.59 37.55 2.19
CA ALA A 171 -5.24 36.65 3.14
C ALA A 171 -5.69 37.41 4.41
N MET A 172 -6.80 36.96 5.02
CA MET A 172 -7.22 37.42 6.35
C MET A 172 -6.63 36.52 7.42
N GLU A 173 -6.08 37.05 8.50
CA GLU A 173 -5.60 36.23 9.62
C GLU A 173 -6.79 35.59 10.38
N TYR A 174 -6.63 34.36 10.88
CA TYR A 174 -7.69 33.54 11.48
C TYR A 174 -8.32 34.14 12.73
N GLU A 175 -7.56 34.63 13.71
CA GLU A 175 -8.12 35.30 14.89
C GLU A 175 -8.87 36.59 14.49
N LYS A 176 -8.35 37.34 13.53
CA LYS A 176 -9.07 38.49 12.91
C LYS A 176 -10.31 38.09 12.13
N PHE A 177 -10.34 36.90 11.54
CA PHE A 177 -11.56 36.33 10.98
C PHE A 177 -12.59 36.01 12.07
N LEU A 178 -12.16 35.39 13.19
CA LEU A 178 -13.03 35.09 14.34
C LEU A 178 -13.58 36.36 15.02
N GLU A 179 -12.85 37.47 15.02
CA GLU A 179 -13.35 38.78 15.49
C GLU A 179 -14.57 39.28 14.70
N THR A 180 -14.77 38.82 13.46
CA THR A 180 -15.95 39.18 12.62
C THR A 180 -17.19 38.29 12.85
N GLY A 181 -17.16 37.40 13.84
CA GLY A 181 -18.26 36.50 14.19
C GLY A 181 -18.83 36.72 15.60
N ASP A 182 -20.10 36.39 15.77
CA ASP A 182 -20.77 36.45 17.08
C ASP A 182 -20.44 35.21 17.95
N PRO A 183 -19.86 35.37 19.16
CA PRO A 183 -19.66 34.26 20.10
C PRO A 183 -20.99 33.66 20.64
N ASN A 184 -22.12 34.35 20.43
CA ASN A 184 -23.47 33.91 20.79
C ASN A 184 -24.30 33.42 19.58
N PHE A 185 -23.66 33.21 18.43
CA PHE A 185 -24.34 32.81 17.18
C PHE A 185 -25.21 31.56 17.37
N ALA A 186 -26.50 31.68 17.06
CA ALA A 186 -27.48 30.60 17.14
C ALA A 186 -27.38 29.68 15.90
N TRP A 187 -26.29 28.91 15.83
CA TRP A 187 -26.13 27.82 14.86
C TRP A 187 -27.32 26.85 14.97
N LYS A 188 -27.66 26.20 13.87
CA LYS A 188 -28.80 25.27 13.79
C LYS A 188 -28.29 23.85 13.58
N PRO A 189 -28.88 22.82 14.23
CA PRO A 189 -28.62 21.44 13.86
C PRO A 189 -29.05 21.19 12.40
N PRO A 190 -28.45 20.21 11.71
CA PRO A 190 -28.85 19.86 10.36
C PRO A 190 -30.30 19.34 10.37
N GLN A 191 -31.07 19.64 9.33
CA GLN A 191 -32.45 19.13 9.21
C GLN A 191 -32.50 17.62 8.87
N ASP A 192 -31.48 17.11 8.17
CA ASP A 192 -31.27 15.69 7.92
C ASP A 192 -29.87 15.29 8.39
N GLU A 193 -29.78 14.17 9.11
CA GLU A 193 -28.54 13.55 9.57
C GLU A 193 -27.74 12.86 8.45
N TRP A 194 -28.32 12.75 7.25
CA TRP A 194 -27.63 12.39 6.00
C TRP A 194 -26.95 13.57 5.30
N HIS A 195 -27.11 14.81 5.77
CA HIS A 195 -26.33 15.94 5.26
C HIS A 195 -24.83 15.75 5.49
N SER A 196 -24.03 16.22 4.52
CA SER A 196 -22.57 16.17 4.55
C SER A 196 -22.00 17.01 5.70
N ILE A 197 -21.17 16.41 6.54
CA ILE A 197 -20.40 17.11 7.59
C ILE A 197 -18.95 17.37 7.16
N ALA A 198 -18.37 16.45 6.39
CA ALA A 198 -16.98 16.53 5.96
C ALA A 198 -16.74 15.82 4.61
N LEU A 199 -15.68 16.23 3.93
CA LEU A 199 -15.17 15.67 2.69
C LEU A 199 -13.69 15.31 2.90
N GLY A 200 -13.35 14.03 2.71
CA GLY A 200 -11.98 13.57 2.57
C GLY A 200 -11.65 13.19 1.13
N TYR A 201 -10.38 12.94 0.83
CA TYR A 201 -9.97 12.40 -0.46
C TYR A 201 -9.11 11.14 -0.28
N THR A 202 -9.38 10.11 -1.10
CA THR A 202 -8.65 8.85 -1.12
C THR A 202 -7.93 8.69 -2.46
N SER A 203 -6.61 8.43 -2.43
CA SER A 203 -5.77 8.15 -3.60
C SER A 203 -5.69 6.66 -3.93
N GLY A 204 -6.77 5.91 -3.65
CA GLY A 204 -6.85 4.46 -3.80
C GLY A 204 -6.39 3.96 -5.18
N THR A 205 -5.61 2.88 -5.18
CA THR A 205 -4.54 2.42 -6.10
C THR A 205 -4.81 2.33 -7.62
N THR A 206 -5.60 3.22 -8.22
CA THR A 206 -6.09 3.07 -9.61
C THR A 206 -6.26 4.37 -10.41
N ALA A 207 -6.57 5.52 -9.80
CA ALA A 207 -6.95 6.73 -10.54
C ALA A 207 -6.67 8.03 -9.75
N SER A 208 -7.07 9.18 -10.30
CA SER A 208 -7.13 10.48 -9.60
C SER A 208 -7.86 10.38 -8.24
N PRO A 209 -7.54 11.26 -7.27
CA PRO A 209 -8.14 11.21 -5.93
C PRO A 209 -9.67 11.23 -5.95
N LYS A 210 -10.30 10.31 -5.23
CA LYS A 210 -11.76 10.20 -5.14
C LYS A 210 -12.27 10.90 -3.89
N GLY A 211 -13.34 11.67 -4.03
CA GLY A 211 -14.01 12.32 -2.91
C GLY A 211 -14.75 11.29 -2.05
N VAL A 212 -14.54 11.35 -0.73
CA VAL A 212 -15.23 10.55 0.27
C VAL A 212 -16.06 11.50 1.13
N VAL A 213 -17.37 11.51 0.89
CA VAL A 213 -18.32 12.36 1.63
C VAL A 213 -18.77 11.64 2.90
N LEU A 214 -18.61 12.30 4.04
CA LEU A 214 -19.07 11.86 5.35
C LEU A 214 -20.29 12.69 5.77
N HIS A 215 -21.24 12.09 6.48
CA HIS A 215 -22.49 12.72 6.92
C HIS A 215 -22.65 12.73 8.46
N HIS A 216 -23.49 13.63 8.97
CA HIS A 216 -23.63 13.90 10.41
C HIS A 216 -23.95 12.64 11.25
N ARG A 217 -24.88 11.79 10.79
CA ARG A 217 -25.23 10.51 11.46
C ARG A 217 -24.02 9.60 11.63
N GLY A 218 -23.22 9.45 10.57
CA GLY A 218 -22.04 8.57 10.58
C GLY A 218 -20.97 9.09 11.55
N ALA A 219 -20.69 10.39 11.51
CA ALA A 219 -19.73 11.02 12.40
C ALA A 219 -20.16 10.95 13.87
N TYR A 220 -21.46 11.12 14.17
CA TYR A 220 -22.04 10.96 15.51
C TYR A 220 -21.86 9.53 16.04
N LEU A 221 -22.24 8.52 15.25
CA LEU A 221 -22.17 7.12 15.65
C LEU A 221 -20.72 6.65 15.82
N MET A 222 -19.82 7.03 14.92
CA MET A 222 -18.39 6.69 15.02
C MET A 222 -17.72 7.36 16.22
N ALA A 223 -18.06 8.62 16.53
CA ALA A 223 -17.52 9.31 17.71
C ALA A 223 -17.86 8.59 19.03
N LEU A 224 -19.08 8.06 19.17
CA LEU A 224 -19.49 7.25 20.32
C LEU A 224 -18.89 5.83 20.29
N SER A 225 -18.84 5.21 19.10
CA SER A 225 -18.25 3.87 18.90
C SER A 225 -16.78 3.82 19.33
N ASN A 226 -15.99 4.82 18.94
CA ASN A 226 -14.60 5.01 19.36
C ASN A 226 -14.45 5.02 20.89
N ALA A 227 -15.32 5.77 21.60
CA ALA A 227 -15.27 5.88 23.05
C ALA A 227 -15.58 4.55 23.74
N ILE A 228 -16.68 3.89 23.33
CA ILE A 228 -17.13 2.62 23.90
C ILE A 228 -16.09 1.52 23.67
N VAL A 229 -15.63 1.35 22.42
CA VAL A 229 -14.88 0.16 22.03
C VAL A 229 -13.39 0.25 22.36
N TRP A 230 -12.84 1.46 22.56
CA TRP A 230 -11.50 1.64 23.13
C TRP A 230 -11.51 1.87 24.65
N GLY A 231 -12.68 1.83 25.30
CA GLY A 231 -12.82 1.98 26.76
C GLY A 231 -12.46 3.37 27.29
N MET A 232 -12.52 4.39 26.44
CA MET A 232 -12.07 5.75 26.80
C MET A 232 -12.98 6.37 27.86
N GLN A 233 -12.35 6.95 28.88
CA GLN A 233 -13.05 7.60 29.98
C GLN A 233 -13.35 9.08 29.70
N GLU A 234 -14.32 9.64 30.42
CA GLU A 234 -14.57 11.08 30.39
C GLU A 234 -13.33 11.85 30.90
N GLY A 235 -12.99 12.97 30.28
CA GLY A 235 -11.79 13.75 30.61
C GLY A 235 -10.49 13.18 30.04
N ALA A 236 -10.54 12.16 29.15
CA ALA A 236 -9.35 11.60 28.51
C ALA A 236 -8.48 12.68 27.83
N VAL A 237 -7.19 12.71 28.19
CA VAL A 237 -6.19 13.58 27.57
C VAL A 237 -5.53 12.86 26.40
N TYR A 238 -5.70 13.41 25.20
CA TYR A 238 -5.35 12.76 23.93
C TYR A 238 -4.32 13.59 23.15
N LEU A 239 -3.23 12.94 22.72
CA LEU A 239 -2.15 13.58 21.96
C LEU A 239 -2.35 13.38 20.45
N TRP A 240 -2.36 14.50 19.72
CA TRP A 240 -2.58 14.52 18.27
C TRP A 240 -1.32 14.18 17.47
N THR A 241 -0.95 12.90 17.47
CA THR A 241 0.09 12.32 16.58
C THR A 241 -0.47 11.80 15.24
N LEU A 242 -1.75 11.42 15.21
CA LEU A 242 -2.50 11.17 13.98
C LEU A 242 -2.90 12.52 13.35
N PRO A 243 -2.68 12.77 12.05
CA PRO A 243 -3.13 14.00 11.41
C PRO A 243 -4.66 14.12 11.36
N MET A 244 -5.20 15.28 11.75
CA MET A 244 -6.63 15.57 11.70
C MET A 244 -7.19 15.49 10.26
N PHE A 245 -6.40 15.80 9.23
CA PHE A 245 -6.80 15.61 7.83
C PHE A 245 -6.94 14.13 7.41
N HIS A 246 -6.52 13.16 8.24
CA HIS A 246 -6.66 11.74 7.93
C HIS A 246 -7.96 11.19 8.55
N CYS A 247 -9.01 11.13 7.71
CA CYS A 247 -10.38 10.73 8.11
C CYS A 247 -10.93 11.56 9.29
N ASN A 248 -10.71 12.88 9.28
CA ASN A 248 -11.13 13.80 10.36
C ASN A 248 -10.57 13.40 11.74
N GLY A 249 -9.30 12.96 11.74
CA GLY A 249 -8.62 12.41 12.91
C GLY A 249 -9.23 11.10 13.39
N TRP A 250 -9.66 10.22 12.47
CA TRP A 250 -10.44 9.00 12.75
C TRP A 250 -11.68 9.28 13.62
N CYS A 251 -12.34 10.42 13.40
CA CYS A 251 -13.45 10.94 14.20
C CYS A 251 -13.13 11.27 15.68
N PHE A 252 -11.87 11.17 16.13
CA PHE A 252 -11.52 11.49 17.53
C PHE A 252 -11.72 12.98 17.88
N THR A 253 -11.75 13.87 16.90
CA THR A 253 -12.11 15.29 17.08
C THR A 253 -13.49 15.43 17.71
N TRP A 254 -14.45 14.64 17.25
CA TRP A 254 -15.81 14.55 17.80
C TRP A 254 -15.89 13.63 19.05
N THR A 255 -15.14 12.52 19.09
CA THR A 255 -15.06 11.65 20.30
C THR A 255 -14.62 12.42 21.54
N LEU A 256 -13.61 13.29 21.43
CA LEU A 256 -13.11 14.05 22.57
C LEU A 256 -14.11 15.11 23.08
N ALA A 257 -15.01 15.62 22.23
CA ALA A 257 -16.11 16.45 22.69
C ALA A 257 -17.16 15.62 23.44
N ALA A 258 -17.51 14.42 22.94
CA ALA A 258 -18.45 13.53 23.61
C ALA A 258 -17.95 13.12 25.01
N LEU A 259 -16.65 12.85 25.12
CA LEU A 259 -15.96 12.54 26.38
C LEU A 259 -15.48 13.76 27.17
N CYS A 260 -15.75 14.98 26.69
CA CYS A 260 -15.26 16.23 27.31
C CYS A 260 -13.77 16.16 27.71
N GLY A 261 -12.94 15.59 26.85
CA GLY A 261 -11.52 15.34 27.04
C GLY A 261 -10.65 16.57 26.78
N THR A 262 -9.35 16.35 26.55
CA THR A 262 -8.39 17.43 26.22
C THR A 262 -7.51 17.04 25.04
N SER A 263 -7.58 17.84 23.96
CA SER A 263 -6.72 17.74 22.78
C SER A 263 -5.36 18.39 23.02
N ILE A 264 -4.29 17.60 23.00
CA ILE A 264 -2.91 18.11 22.99
C ILE A 264 -2.42 18.13 21.54
N CYS A 265 -2.27 19.33 20.97
CA CYS A 265 -2.01 19.54 19.54
C CYS A 265 -0.50 19.69 19.26
N LEU A 266 0.08 18.77 18.47
CA LEU A 266 1.48 18.81 18.03
C LEU A 266 1.59 19.20 16.54
N ARG A 267 2.21 20.36 16.27
CA ARG A 267 2.56 20.79 14.90
C ARG A 267 3.45 19.77 14.18
N GLN A 268 4.48 19.29 14.86
CA GLN A 268 5.40 18.25 14.41
C GLN A 268 5.47 17.11 15.43
N VAL A 269 5.53 15.88 14.96
CA VAL A 269 5.61 14.68 15.81
C VAL A 269 7.06 14.21 15.89
N THR A 270 7.67 14.35 17.07
CA THR A 270 9.02 13.84 17.40
C THR A 270 8.94 12.98 18.68
N ALA A 271 9.93 12.11 18.91
CA ALA A 271 9.92 11.26 20.12
C ALA A 271 9.98 12.12 21.39
N LYS A 272 10.91 13.08 21.46
CA LYS A 272 10.98 14.10 22.53
C LYS A 272 9.65 14.77 22.82
N ALA A 273 8.89 15.18 21.79
CA ALA A 273 7.59 15.81 21.97
C ALA A 273 6.55 14.86 22.56
N VAL A 274 6.53 13.58 22.13
CA VAL A 274 5.62 12.56 22.68
C VAL A 274 5.96 12.25 24.14
N TYR A 275 7.23 11.94 24.46
CA TYR A 275 7.64 11.68 25.84
C TYR A 275 7.40 12.89 26.75
N SER A 276 7.70 14.11 26.30
CA SER A 276 7.46 15.35 27.06
C SER A 276 5.96 15.59 27.33
N ALA A 277 5.09 15.32 26.36
CA ALA A 277 3.64 15.45 26.54
C ALA A 277 3.07 14.36 27.48
N VAL A 278 3.58 13.13 27.39
CA VAL A 278 3.22 12.04 28.31
C VAL A 278 3.66 12.34 29.74
N ALA A 279 4.88 12.86 29.94
CA ALA A 279 5.37 13.28 31.24
C ALA A 279 4.55 14.46 31.80
N ASN A 280 4.52 15.58 31.08
CA ASN A 280 4.18 16.89 31.64
C ASN A 280 2.72 17.32 31.40
N LEU A 281 2.06 16.82 30.36
CA LEU A 281 0.71 17.23 29.95
C LEU A 281 -0.36 16.16 30.26
N ASN A 282 -0.04 15.18 31.11
CA ASN A 282 -0.96 14.13 31.56
C ASN A 282 -1.60 13.29 30.44
N VAL A 283 -0.95 13.14 29.27
CA VAL A 283 -1.48 12.32 28.17
C VAL A 283 -1.82 10.89 28.62
N THR A 284 -2.95 10.40 28.15
CA THR A 284 -3.52 9.08 28.41
C THR A 284 -3.73 8.25 27.14
N HIS A 285 -3.99 8.90 26.01
CA HIS A 285 -4.34 8.25 24.73
C HIS A 285 -3.62 8.92 23.54
N PHE A 286 -3.30 8.17 22.49
CA PHE A 286 -3.05 8.73 21.14
C PHE A 286 -3.25 7.70 20.02
N CYS A 287 -3.48 8.18 18.80
CA CYS A 287 -3.45 7.36 17.59
C CYS A 287 -2.15 7.58 16.81
N ALA A 288 -1.50 6.49 16.38
CA ALA A 288 -0.21 6.54 15.69
C ALA A 288 -0.11 5.49 14.57
N ALA A 289 0.40 5.90 13.40
CA ALA A 289 0.83 4.94 12.38
C ALA A 289 2.10 4.19 12.85
N PRO A 290 2.36 2.95 12.39
CA PRO A 290 3.50 2.15 12.86
C PRO A 290 4.88 2.83 12.74
N VAL A 291 5.06 3.75 11.79
CA VAL A 291 6.29 4.57 11.70
C VAL A 291 6.50 5.44 12.94
N VAL A 292 5.45 6.06 13.48
CA VAL A 292 5.53 6.89 14.70
C VAL A 292 5.81 6.02 15.93
N LEU A 293 5.24 4.81 16.01
CA LEU A 293 5.61 3.84 17.05
C LEU A 293 7.09 3.49 16.97
N ASN A 294 7.61 3.24 15.75
CA ASN A 294 9.02 2.95 15.54
C ASN A 294 9.93 4.14 15.91
N THR A 295 9.50 5.39 15.68
CA THR A 295 10.20 6.60 16.16
C THR A 295 10.24 6.68 17.70
N ILE A 296 9.15 6.32 18.39
CA ILE A 296 9.08 6.31 19.87
C ILE A 296 9.97 5.21 20.46
N VAL A 297 10.01 4.03 19.82
CA VAL A 297 10.84 2.88 20.23
C VAL A 297 12.34 3.14 20.06
N ASN A 298 12.75 3.75 18.94
CA ASN A 298 14.16 3.97 18.59
C ASN A 298 14.66 5.39 18.95
N ALA A 299 14.01 6.05 19.92
CA ALA A 299 14.37 7.39 20.35
C ALA A 299 15.77 7.43 21.01
N PRO A 300 16.50 8.57 20.92
CA PRO A 300 17.68 8.80 21.76
C PRO A 300 17.35 8.70 23.25
N LYS A 301 18.27 8.17 24.07
CA LYS A 301 18.02 7.95 25.51
C LYS A 301 17.77 9.24 26.29
N ASP A 302 18.25 10.37 25.80
CA ASP A 302 18.04 11.73 26.31
C ASP A 302 16.73 12.37 25.83
N GLU A 303 16.05 11.79 24.83
CA GLU A 303 14.66 12.13 24.48
C GLU A 303 13.62 11.27 25.23
N MET A 304 14.01 10.09 25.71
CA MET A 304 13.14 9.18 26.46
C MET A 304 12.91 9.67 27.89
N ILE A 305 11.64 9.80 28.30
CA ILE A 305 11.26 10.03 29.70
C ILE A 305 10.60 8.75 30.23
N LEU A 306 11.33 7.98 31.03
CA LEU A 306 10.96 6.65 31.52
C LEU A 306 11.31 6.50 33.01
N PRO A 307 10.56 5.69 33.79
CA PRO A 307 9.31 5.01 33.41
C PRO A 307 8.18 6.01 33.13
N LEU A 308 7.18 5.61 32.34
CA LEU A 308 6.02 6.48 32.08
C LEU A 308 5.26 6.72 33.41
N PRO A 309 4.77 7.95 33.67
CA PRO A 309 4.05 8.27 34.92
C PRO A 309 2.66 7.61 35.02
N ARG A 310 2.16 7.02 33.93
CA ARG A 310 0.93 6.24 33.85
C ARG A 310 0.96 5.35 32.60
N VAL A 311 0.08 4.36 32.54
CA VAL A 311 -0.19 3.60 31.31
C VAL A 311 -0.76 4.56 30.25
N VAL A 312 -0.19 4.52 29.04
CA VAL A 312 -0.69 5.29 27.89
C VAL A 312 -1.20 4.34 26.83
N HIS A 313 -2.43 4.56 26.37
CA HIS A 313 -3.13 3.75 25.39
C HIS A 313 -2.84 4.26 23.97
N VAL A 314 -2.45 3.38 23.06
CA VAL A 314 -1.96 3.75 21.73
C VAL A 314 -2.68 2.96 20.63
N MET A 315 -3.61 3.60 19.93
CA MET A 315 -4.30 2.96 18.81
C MET A 315 -3.44 3.06 17.54
N THR A 316 -3.31 1.96 16.79
CA THR A 316 -2.49 1.92 15.57
C THR A 316 -3.18 1.22 14.40
N ALA A 317 -3.02 1.77 13.20
CA ALA A 317 -3.68 1.34 11.97
C ALA A 317 -2.97 1.87 10.71
N GLY A 318 -3.62 1.70 9.54
CA GLY A 318 -3.15 2.18 8.23
C GLY A 318 -2.12 1.24 7.59
N ALA A 319 -1.14 0.78 8.37
CA ALA A 319 -0.29 -0.36 8.05
C ALA A 319 -0.29 -1.35 9.21
N ALA A 320 -0.10 -2.65 8.92
CA ALA A 320 0.00 -3.65 9.97
C ALA A 320 1.35 -3.50 10.72
N PRO A 321 1.35 -3.28 12.06
CA PRO A 321 2.57 -3.08 12.83
C PRO A 321 3.40 -4.37 12.92
N PRO A 322 4.75 -4.27 12.92
CA PRO A 322 5.62 -5.40 13.25
C PRO A 322 5.39 -5.85 14.70
N PRO A 323 5.30 -7.16 15.01
CA PRO A 323 5.19 -7.65 16.40
C PRO A 323 6.33 -7.17 17.30
N SER A 324 7.53 -6.98 16.76
CA SER A 324 8.68 -6.42 17.49
C SER A 324 8.47 -4.98 17.95
N VAL A 325 7.72 -4.17 17.18
CA VAL A 325 7.36 -2.79 17.57
C VAL A 325 6.26 -2.79 18.62
N LEU A 326 5.26 -3.68 18.50
CA LEU A 326 4.24 -3.87 19.55
C LEU A 326 4.89 -4.29 20.88
N PHE A 327 5.75 -5.31 20.82
CA PHE A 327 6.52 -5.78 21.97
C PHE A 327 7.38 -4.67 22.59
N ALA A 328 8.17 -3.95 21.79
CA ALA A 328 9.00 -2.85 22.30
C ALA A 328 8.17 -1.71 22.92
N MET A 329 7.03 -1.34 22.32
CA MET A 329 6.10 -0.37 22.93
C MET A 329 5.56 -0.87 24.29
N SER A 330 5.27 -2.17 24.44
CA SER A 330 4.85 -2.76 25.72
C SER A 330 5.96 -2.69 26.79
N GLN A 331 7.22 -2.94 26.41
CA GLN A 331 8.37 -2.83 27.32
C GLN A 331 8.63 -1.38 27.76
N LEU A 332 8.23 -0.40 26.94
CA LEU A 332 8.26 1.04 27.26
C LEU A 332 7.04 1.50 28.07
N GLY A 333 6.09 0.62 28.40
CA GLY A 333 4.91 0.93 29.23
C GLY A 333 3.67 1.41 28.48
N PHE A 334 3.68 1.40 27.15
CA PHE A 334 2.52 1.73 26.32
C PHE A 334 1.64 0.49 26.09
N ARG A 335 0.32 0.62 26.21
CA ARG A 335 -0.63 -0.43 25.78
C ARG A 335 -1.08 -0.14 24.36
N VAL A 336 -0.72 -1.00 23.41
CA VAL A 336 -1.06 -0.80 22.00
C VAL A 336 -2.41 -1.45 21.68
N THR A 337 -3.12 -0.90 20.71
CA THR A 337 -4.43 -1.40 20.26
C THR A 337 -4.48 -1.34 18.75
N HIS A 338 -4.36 -2.50 18.10
CA HIS A 338 -4.42 -2.54 16.64
C HIS A 338 -5.85 -2.39 16.13
N THR A 339 -6.05 -1.56 15.11
CA THR A 339 -7.32 -1.40 14.39
C THR A 339 -7.09 -1.39 12.88
N TYR A 340 -8.15 -1.65 12.12
CA TYR A 340 -8.15 -1.50 10.66
C TYR A 340 -9.42 -0.81 10.18
N GLY A 341 -9.28 -0.03 9.10
CA GLY A 341 -10.34 0.72 8.46
C GLY A 341 -9.80 1.57 7.31
N LEU A 342 -10.66 2.42 6.73
CA LEU A 342 -10.46 3.17 5.49
C LEU A 342 -11.02 4.59 5.63
N SER A 343 -10.61 5.50 4.74
CA SER A 343 -11.25 6.83 4.61
C SER A 343 -12.75 6.69 4.35
N GLU A 344 -13.10 5.75 3.47
CA GLU A 344 -14.43 5.28 3.11
C GLU A 344 -15.23 4.69 4.29
N THR A 345 -14.58 4.41 5.43
CA THR A 345 -15.22 3.92 6.67
C THR A 345 -14.96 4.83 7.87
N TYR A 346 -14.80 6.14 7.65
CA TYR A 346 -14.62 7.16 8.71
C TYR A 346 -13.32 7.00 9.54
N GLY A 347 -12.38 6.17 9.09
CA GLY A 347 -11.26 5.67 9.88
C GLY A 347 -11.46 4.19 10.25
N PRO A 348 -11.03 3.75 11.45
CA PRO A 348 -11.22 2.39 11.95
C PRO A 348 -12.66 1.89 11.83
N SER A 349 -12.81 0.63 11.41
CA SER A 349 -14.09 -0.10 11.38
C SER A 349 -14.00 -1.49 12.01
N THR A 350 -12.78 -1.94 12.34
CA THR A 350 -12.50 -3.18 13.06
C THR A 350 -11.42 -2.95 14.11
N ILE A 351 -11.57 -3.55 15.29
CA ILE A 351 -10.59 -3.52 16.37
C ILE A 351 -10.08 -4.92 16.69
N CYS A 352 -8.79 -5.02 17.02
CA CYS A 352 -8.24 -6.16 17.71
C CYS A 352 -8.59 -6.03 19.20
N ALA A 353 -9.72 -6.64 19.60
CA ALA A 353 -10.19 -6.59 20.97
C ALA A 353 -9.31 -7.47 21.88
N TRP A 354 -8.81 -6.89 22.98
CA TRP A 354 -8.04 -7.64 23.98
C TRP A 354 -8.93 -8.65 24.69
N LYS A 355 -8.41 -9.86 24.91
CA LYS A 355 -9.11 -10.92 25.64
C LYS A 355 -8.46 -11.17 27.01
N PRO A 356 -9.21 -11.27 28.12
CA PRO A 356 -8.63 -11.45 29.45
C PRO A 356 -7.72 -12.69 29.60
N GLU A 357 -7.96 -13.77 28.85
CA GLU A 357 -7.06 -14.92 28.85
C GLU A 357 -5.63 -14.59 28.38
N TRP A 358 -5.43 -13.51 27.61
CA TRP A 358 -4.11 -13.07 27.14
C TRP A 358 -3.26 -12.43 28.24
N ASP A 359 -3.86 -11.93 29.32
CA ASP A 359 -3.13 -11.41 30.48
C ASP A 359 -2.22 -12.49 31.12
N SER A 360 -2.55 -13.77 30.91
CA SER A 360 -1.76 -14.94 31.37
C SER A 360 -0.62 -15.36 30.45
N LEU A 361 -0.55 -14.82 29.22
CA LEU A 361 0.44 -15.22 28.21
C LEU A 361 1.77 -14.47 28.39
N PRO A 362 2.92 -15.05 27.96
CA PRO A 362 4.19 -14.32 27.93
C PRO A 362 4.11 -13.03 27.08
N PRO A 363 4.78 -11.92 27.44
CA PRO A 363 4.64 -10.64 26.73
C PRO A 363 4.95 -10.67 25.23
N GLU A 364 5.87 -11.54 24.77
CA GLU A 364 6.09 -11.78 23.33
C GLU A 364 4.86 -12.40 22.64
N THR A 365 4.15 -13.28 23.35
CA THR A 365 2.92 -13.94 22.86
C THR A 365 1.71 -13.01 22.94
N GLN A 366 1.67 -12.10 23.92
CA GLN A 366 0.71 -10.98 23.96
C GLN A 366 0.86 -10.08 22.73
N ALA A 367 2.08 -9.60 22.43
CA ALA A 367 2.36 -8.79 21.25
C ALA A 367 2.12 -9.52 19.90
N LEU A 368 2.19 -10.86 19.90
CA LEU A 368 1.75 -11.69 18.77
C LEU A 368 0.22 -11.81 18.68
N SER A 369 -0.50 -11.77 19.81
CA SER A 369 -1.98 -11.84 19.87
C SER A 369 -2.64 -10.52 19.45
N GLU A 370 -2.02 -9.37 19.78
CA GLU A 370 -2.39 -8.05 19.25
C GLU A 370 -2.22 -7.91 17.72
N ASN A 371 -1.54 -8.85 17.05
CA ASN A 371 -1.30 -8.74 15.62
C ASN A 371 -2.61 -8.95 14.81
N PRO A 372 -2.86 -8.19 13.72
CA PRO A 372 -4.07 -8.33 12.88
C PRO A 372 -4.32 -9.70 12.21
N ARG A 373 -3.51 -10.72 12.51
CA ARG A 373 -3.71 -12.11 12.04
C ARG A 373 -3.98 -13.11 13.16
N SER A 374 -3.91 -12.66 14.41
CA SER A 374 -4.17 -13.44 15.62
C SER A 374 -5.50 -13.04 16.25
N CYS A 375 -5.89 -11.76 16.10
CA CYS A 375 -7.23 -11.23 16.37
C CYS A 375 -8.30 -11.75 15.37
N THR A 376 -8.56 -13.06 15.44
CA THR A 376 -9.63 -13.76 14.71
C THR A 376 -11.01 -13.22 15.06
N ASP A 377 -11.25 -12.92 16.34
CA ASP A 377 -12.45 -12.26 16.85
C ASP A 377 -12.26 -10.74 16.89
N SER A 378 -12.11 -10.13 15.72
CA SER A 378 -12.14 -8.68 15.60
C SER A 378 -13.55 -8.16 15.86
N ALA A 379 -13.73 -7.30 16.88
CA ALA A 379 -15.02 -6.64 17.07
C ALA A 379 -15.25 -5.67 15.91
N VAL A 380 -16.33 -5.91 15.16
CA VAL A 380 -16.79 -5.00 14.12
C VAL A 380 -17.41 -3.79 14.81
N LEU A 381 -16.93 -2.58 14.50
CA LEU A 381 -17.60 -1.35 14.90
C LEU A 381 -18.92 -1.29 14.11
N SER A 382 -20.01 -1.71 14.76
CA SER A 382 -21.20 -2.20 14.05
C SER A 382 -21.72 -1.21 13.00
N PRO A 383 -21.68 -1.55 11.70
CA PRO A 383 -22.09 -0.66 10.64
C PRO A 383 -23.61 -0.62 10.56
N VAL A 384 -24.21 0.20 11.43
CA VAL A 384 -25.38 0.99 11.04
C VAL A 384 -25.07 1.55 9.66
N ALA A 385 -25.89 1.24 8.65
CA ALA A 385 -25.44 1.16 7.25
C ALA A 385 -24.99 2.50 6.62
N ILE A 386 -23.78 2.93 6.98
CA ILE A 386 -23.12 4.16 6.58
C ILE A 386 -22.35 3.88 5.28
N GLY A 387 -23.08 3.88 4.16
CA GLY A 387 -22.47 3.84 2.84
C GLY A 387 -22.01 5.24 2.42
N THR A 388 -20.71 5.52 2.50
CA THR A 388 -20.16 6.76 1.93
C THR A 388 -20.31 6.75 0.41
N SER A 389 -20.84 7.82 -0.19
CA SER A 389 -20.87 7.93 -1.64
C SER A 389 -19.46 8.21 -2.18
N LEU A 390 -18.88 7.23 -2.89
CA LEU A 390 -17.76 7.49 -3.79
C LEU A 390 -18.32 8.21 -5.02
N GLN A 391 -18.04 9.51 -5.15
CA GLN A 391 -18.46 10.30 -6.31
C GLN A 391 -17.35 10.33 -7.36
N ASP A 392 -17.73 10.03 -8.61
CA ASP A 392 -16.87 10.15 -9.79
C ASP A 392 -17.32 11.36 -10.63
N SER A 393 -16.43 11.78 -11.52
CA SER A 393 -16.37 12.96 -12.40
C SER A 393 -17.62 13.49 -13.14
N ARG A 394 -18.82 12.90 -12.99
CA ARG A 394 -20.04 13.30 -13.71
C ARG A 394 -21.28 13.41 -12.82
N LYS A 395 -21.81 14.65 -12.75
CA LYS A 395 -23.03 15.14 -12.07
C LYS A 395 -22.93 15.46 -10.57
N PHE A 396 -22.65 16.72 -10.27
CA PHE A 396 -23.37 17.42 -9.19
C PHE A 396 -24.78 17.73 -9.73
N GLY A 397 -25.79 16.96 -9.33
CA GLY A 397 -27.18 17.19 -9.74
C GLY A 397 -28.08 15.99 -9.41
N ASN A 398 -29.28 16.27 -8.89
CA ASN A 398 -30.18 15.27 -8.31
C ASN A 398 -30.49 14.10 -9.26
N GLY A 399 -30.22 12.88 -8.80
CA GLY A 399 -30.47 11.62 -9.50
C GLY A 399 -30.29 10.42 -8.56
N PRO A 400 -30.93 9.26 -8.84
CA PRO A 400 -31.06 8.18 -7.86
C PRO A 400 -29.78 7.35 -7.65
N LEU A 401 -29.72 6.70 -6.48
CA LEU A 401 -28.61 5.88 -5.99
C LEU A 401 -28.42 4.56 -6.78
N VAL A 402 -27.17 4.17 -6.99
CA VAL A 402 -26.70 2.98 -7.74
C VAL A 402 -25.37 2.52 -7.10
N SER A 403 -25.06 1.26 -6.79
CA SER A 403 -25.78 -0.03 -6.83
C SER A 403 -25.23 -0.99 -5.75
N GLU A 404 -25.86 -2.14 -5.52
CA GLU A 404 -25.60 -3.02 -4.36
C GLU A 404 -24.21 -3.67 -4.23
N LYS A 405 -23.35 -3.59 -5.27
CA LYS A 405 -22.12 -4.43 -5.38
C LYS A 405 -21.07 -4.28 -4.26
N GLN A 406 -21.17 -3.28 -3.38
CA GLN A 406 -20.22 -3.07 -2.26
C GLN A 406 -20.67 -3.67 -0.92
N ARG A 407 -21.93 -4.11 -0.74
CA ARG A 407 -22.38 -4.73 0.54
C ARG A 407 -21.62 -6.04 0.88
N SER A 408 -21.07 -6.71 -0.13
CA SER A 408 -20.37 -8.00 0.02
C SER A 408 -19.13 -7.95 0.92
N CYS A 409 -18.43 -6.81 1.01
CA CYS A 409 -17.17 -6.72 1.75
C CYS A 409 -17.34 -6.58 3.27
N ILE A 410 -18.54 -6.20 3.74
CA ILE A 410 -18.82 -5.90 5.14
C ILE A 410 -19.42 -7.12 5.86
N ASN A 411 -20.31 -7.85 5.20
CA ASN A 411 -21.06 -8.95 5.83
C ASN A 411 -20.23 -10.22 6.12
N SER A 412 -18.98 -10.32 5.69
CA SER A 412 -18.12 -11.50 5.88
C SER A 412 -17.61 -11.66 7.32
N ALA A 413 -17.73 -10.62 8.15
CA ALA A 413 -17.29 -10.54 9.54
C ALA A 413 -18.41 -10.67 10.60
N ALA A 414 -19.67 -10.84 10.19
CA ALA A 414 -20.79 -11.03 11.11
C ALA A 414 -21.02 -12.53 11.41
N VAL A 415 -20.96 -12.92 12.69
CA VAL A 415 -21.40 -14.24 13.17
C VAL A 415 -22.88 -14.17 13.51
N SER A 416 -23.68 -15.10 13.00
CA SER A 416 -25.12 -15.16 13.30
C SER A 416 -25.37 -15.64 14.73
N PRO A 417 -26.25 -15.00 15.51
CA PRO A 417 -26.63 -15.50 16.83
C PRO A 417 -27.49 -16.76 16.72
N VAL A 418 -27.15 -17.78 17.51
CA VAL A 418 -28.00 -18.97 17.70
C VAL A 418 -29.04 -18.66 18.77
N GLY A 419 -30.31 -18.49 18.37
CA GLY A 419 -31.42 -18.23 19.28
C GLY A 419 -32.74 -18.70 18.67
N THR A 420 -33.26 -19.83 19.15
CA THR A 420 -34.50 -20.44 18.63
C THR A 420 -35.73 -19.80 19.26
N ILE A 421 -36.59 -19.17 18.44
CA ILE A 421 -37.93 -18.77 18.82
C ILE A 421 -38.92 -19.33 17.79
N HIS A 422 -40.00 -19.96 18.27
CA HIS A 422 -41.04 -20.51 17.40
C HIS A 422 -41.91 -19.40 16.78
N GLN A 423 -42.18 -19.51 15.48
CA GLN A 423 -43.45 -19.07 14.91
C GLN A 423 -44.11 -20.23 14.16
N VAL A 424 -45.44 -20.29 14.28
CA VAL A 424 -46.27 -21.37 13.73
C VAL A 424 -46.80 -20.93 12.37
N SER A 425 -46.49 -21.70 11.32
CA SER A 425 -47.19 -21.60 10.03
C SER A 425 -48.21 -22.72 9.91
N ARG A 426 -49.42 -22.39 9.44
CA ARG A 426 -50.50 -23.35 9.20
C ARG A 426 -50.38 -23.91 7.79
N ASN A 427 -50.49 -25.23 7.62
CA ASN A 427 -51.37 -25.81 6.60
C ASN A 427 -51.67 -27.29 6.90
N ALA A 428 -52.77 -27.78 6.32
CA ALA A 428 -53.34 -29.10 6.63
C ALA A 428 -52.91 -30.19 5.64
N GLY A 429 -52.93 -31.46 6.08
CA GLY A 429 -52.72 -32.60 5.19
C GLY A 429 -52.43 -33.94 5.88
N ASN A 430 -53.49 -34.64 6.30
CA ASN A 430 -53.58 -36.10 6.53
C ASN A 430 -52.66 -36.79 7.58
N ALA A 431 -53.28 -37.71 8.31
CA ALA A 431 -52.66 -38.78 9.10
C ALA A 431 -53.13 -40.15 8.52
N PRO A 432 -52.84 -41.34 9.09
CA PRO A 432 -51.96 -41.67 10.24
C PRO A 432 -51.02 -42.87 9.99
N SER A 433 -50.06 -43.14 10.91
CA SER A 433 -49.92 -44.49 11.53
C SER A 433 -48.80 -44.59 12.60
N VAL A 434 -49.12 -45.36 13.64
CA VAL A 434 -48.41 -45.67 14.89
C VAL A 434 -47.20 -46.61 14.72
N SER A 435 -46.06 -46.39 15.43
CA SER A 435 -45.50 -47.39 16.39
C SER A 435 -44.18 -47.07 17.13
N LYS A 436 -44.26 -47.11 18.47
CA LYS A 436 -43.34 -47.73 19.47
C LYS A 436 -41.80 -47.64 19.38
N ILE A 437 -41.24 -46.80 20.26
CA ILE A 437 -40.40 -47.19 21.44
C ILE A 437 -39.33 -48.30 21.26
N ARG A 438 -38.04 -47.95 21.45
CA ARG A 438 -37.22 -48.50 22.56
C ARG A 438 -35.97 -47.67 22.91
N ARG A 439 -35.70 -47.51 24.20
CA ARG A 439 -34.37 -47.19 24.76
C ARG A 439 -33.67 -48.50 25.15
N VAL A 440 -32.34 -48.54 25.03
CA VAL A 440 -31.46 -49.37 25.89
C VAL A 440 -30.29 -48.48 26.35
N ARG A 441 -29.78 -48.71 27.56
CA ARG A 441 -28.70 -47.93 28.18
C ARG A 441 -27.33 -48.58 27.94
N ALA A 442 -26.28 -47.78 28.15
CA ALA A 442 -24.89 -48.19 28.18
C ALA A 442 -24.58 -49.29 29.22
N ASN A 443 -23.38 -49.86 29.12
CA ASN A 443 -22.59 -50.16 30.31
C ASN A 443 -21.09 -49.98 30.03
N SER A 444 -20.33 -49.74 31.10
CA SER A 444 -18.89 -49.43 31.09
C SER A 444 -18.13 -50.42 31.97
N ALA A 445 -16.90 -50.77 31.59
CA ALA A 445 -15.90 -51.32 32.51
C ALA A 445 -14.47 -51.02 32.01
N THR A 446 -13.56 -50.81 32.96
CA THR A 446 -12.10 -50.65 32.77
C THR A 446 -11.37 -51.96 33.10
N VAL A 447 -10.06 -52.05 32.82
CA VAL A 447 -8.97 -52.57 33.71
C VAL A 447 -7.66 -52.83 32.93
N SER A 448 -6.52 -52.60 33.59
CA SER A 448 -5.11 -52.88 33.20
C SER A 448 -4.42 -53.59 34.40
N PRO A 449 -3.08 -53.89 34.50
CA PRO A 449 -1.91 -53.62 33.64
C PRO A 449 -0.88 -54.81 33.57
N ILE A 450 0.45 -54.53 33.56
CA ILE A 450 1.64 -55.44 33.68
C ILE A 450 2.10 -56.07 32.32
N GLY A 451 3.39 -56.23 31.96
CA GLY A 451 4.68 -56.04 32.68
C GLY A 451 5.94 -55.90 31.77
N THR A 452 7.15 -56.19 32.28
CA THR A 452 8.47 -55.69 31.78
C THR A 452 9.52 -56.76 31.37
N SER A 453 10.54 -56.38 30.54
CA SER A 453 11.87 -57.06 30.44
C SER A 453 12.99 -56.15 29.82
N HIS A 454 14.22 -56.66 29.61
CA HIS A 454 15.50 -55.89 29.63
C HIS A 454 16.62 -56.42 28.68
N ARG A 455 17.74 -55.66 28.54
CA ARG A 455 19.13 -56.02 28.03
C ARG A 455 19.33 -56.18 26.49
N ASP A 456 20.52 -56.13 25.86
CA ASP A 456 21.92 -55.71 26.20
C ASP A 456 22.67 -55.35 24.87
N SER A 457 23.48 -54.29 24.73
CA SER A 457 24.93 -54.10 25.07
C SER A 457 25.99 -54.85 24.22
N ARG A 458 26.76 -54.14 23.35
CA ARG A 458 28.18 -54.43 22.95
C ARG A 458 28.83 -53.33 22.06
N ASN A 459 30.12 -53.45 21.77
CA ASN A 459 31.15 -52.39 22.01
C ASN A 459 32.32 -52.36 20.97
N PHE A 460 33.35 -51.52 21.21
CA PHE A 460 34.64 -51.30 20.49
C PHE A 460 34.59 -50.35 19.26
N GLY A 461 35.63 -49.52 18.98
CA GLY A 461 36.82 -49.19 19.78
C GLY A 461 37.91 -48.34 19.07
N ASN A 462 38.77 -47.70 19.87
CA ASN A 462 40.07 -47.04 19.58
C ASN A 462 40.13 -45.64 18.91
N ALA A 463 41.05 -44.82 19.45
CA ALA A 463 41.66 -43.59 18.90
C ALA A 463 43.21 -43.79 18.92
N PRO A 464 44.12 -42.83 18.57
CA PRO A 464 44.32 -41.57 19.32
C PRO A 464 44.81 -40.33 18.49
N LEU A 465 45.23 -39.28 19.22
CA LEU A 465 46.00 -38.04 18.94
C LEU A 465 46.81 -37.95 17.61
N VAL A 466 47.14 -36.79 17.01
CA VAL A 466 47.45 -35.40 17.49
C VAL A 466 47.05 -34.36 16.37
N SER A 467 47.28 -33.03 16.34
CA SER A 467 47.89 -31.96 17.19
C SER A 467 47.32 -30.56 16.79
N GLU A 468 47.81 -29.46 17.40
CA GLU A 468 47.61 -28.07 16.94
C GLU A 468 48.56 -27.64 15.81
N ILE A 469 48.20 -26.56 15.07
CA ILE A 469 49.06 -25.40 14.71
C ILE A 469 48.20 -24.30 14.01
N ARG A 470 48.68 -23.05 13.96
CA ARG A 470 47.95 -21.84 13.50
C ARG A 470 48.75 -21.08 12.43
N ARG A 471 48.04 -20.48 11.43
CA ARG A 471 48.54 -19.56 10.36
C ARG A 471 49.43 -20.27 9.29
N THR A 472 49.62 -19.78 8.06
CA THR A 472 49.29 -18.47 7.45
C THR A 472 48.91 -18.59 5.95
N SER A 473 48.70 -17.46 5.26
CA SER A 473 48.54 -17.29 3.79
C SER A 473 49.71 -17.88 2.96
N SER A 474 49.68 -18.03 1.61
CA SER A 474 48.97 -17.27 0.57
C SER A 474 48.86 -18.00 -0.80
N ASP A 475 48.11 -17.37 -1.72
CA ASP A 475 48.23 -17.32 -3.20
C ASP A 475 48.05 -18.54 -4.13
N SER A 476 47.35 -18.20 -5.21
CA SER A 476 46.84 -18.94 -6.36
C SER A 476 47.85 -19.54 -7.36
N ALA A 477 47.45 -20.65 -7.99
CA ALA A 477 47.73 -20.95 -9.40
C ALA A 477 46.58 -21.78 -10.02
N ALA A 478 46.44 -21.77 -11.35
CA ALA A 478 45.31 -22.40 -12.07
C ALA A 478 45.71 -23.71 -12.79
N LEU A 479 44.72 -24.50 -13.24
CA LEU A 479 44.81 -25.40 -14.41
C LEU A 479 43.42 -25.88 -14.87
N SER A 480 43.30 -26.23 -16.16
CA SER A 480 42.03 -26.57 -16.84
C SER A 480 42.08 -27.97 -17.54
N PRO A 481 41.41 -28.28 -18.67
CA PRO A 481 40.31 -29.26 -18.66
C PRO A 481 40.51 -30.48 -19.60
N VAL A 482 39.55 -31.43 -19.63
CA VAL A 482 39.58 -32.58 -20.56
C VAL A 482 38.22 -32.87 -21.24
N GLY A 483 38.17 -32.62 -22.55
CA GLY A 483 37.49 -33.40 -23.59
C GLY A 483 35.94 -33.46 -23.69
N PRO A 484 35.42 -34.04 -24.81
CA PRO A 484 36.01 -34.21 -26.15
C PRO A 484 35.27 -33.39 -27.24
N SER A 485 35.80 -33.34 -28.47
CA SER A 485 35.30 -32.50 -29.57
C SER A 485 34.77 -33.29 -30.78
N LEU A 486 33.92 -32.63 -31.58
CA LEU A 486 33.55 -33.00 -32.95
C LEU A 486 33.40 -31.71 -33.79
N GLN A 487 33.79 -31.74 -35.07
CA GLN A 487 33.81 -30.57 -35.96
C GLN A 487 32.82 -30.69 -37.12
N GLY A 488 32.27 -29.56 -37.54
CA GLY A 488 31.52 -29.38 -38.79
C GLY A 488 31.55 -27.90 -39.18
N THR A 489 31.72 -27.57 -40.47
CA THR A 489 32.13 -26.21 -40.90
C THR A 489 31.30 -25.66 -42.06
N ARG A 490 30.95 -24.37 -41.99
CA ARG A 490 31.20 -23.30 -43.00
C ARG A 490 30.35 -22.03 -42.77
N SER A 491 30.61 -21.02 -43.60
CA SER A 491 29.96 -19.69 -43.70
C SER A 491 29.86 -18.87 -42.40
N ALA A 492 30.96 -18.22 -42.05
CA ALA A 492 30.98 -17.00 -41.25
C ALA A 492 32.00 -16.05 -41.89
N GLU A 493 31.57 -14.87 -42.38
CA GLU A 493 32.47 -13.92 -43.05
C GLU A 493 31.88 -12.49 -43.09
N PHE A 494 31.30 -12.03 -41.96
CA PHE A 494 31.17 -10.59 -41.63
C PHE A 494 30.73 -10.35 -40.16
N PHE A 495 29.94 -11.27 -39.59
CA PHE A 495 29.36 -11.16 -38.23
C PHE A 495 29.98 -12.11 -37.19
N GLY A 496 31.20 -12.61 -37.42
CA GLY A 496 31.86 -13.57 -36.52
C GLY A 496 32.37 -12.94 -35.23
N ASP A 497 33.47 -12.18 -35.33
CA ASP A 497 34.29 -11.72 -34.20
C ASP A 497 33.55 -10.93 -33.11
N PHE A 498 32.44 -10.26 -33.47
CA PHE A 498 31.66 -9.43 -32.55
C PHE A 498 30.71 -10.23 -31.65
N ASN A 499 30.24 -11.40 -32.11
CA ASN A 499 29.29 -12.21 -31.37
C ASN A 499 30.01 -13.04 -30.29
N ASP A 500 31.20 -13.55 -30.60
CA ASP A 500 32.05 -14.30 -29.65
C ASP A 500 32.57 -13.41 -28.50
N THR A 501 32.79 -12.11 -28.75
CA THR A 501 33.16 -11.16 -27.69
C THR A 501 32.02 -10.92 -26.71
N ILE A 502 30.78 -10.70 -27.18
CA ILE A 502 29.63 -10.53 -26.28
C ILE A 502 29.28 -11.85 -25.56
N ALA A 503 29.40 -13.01 -26.21
CA ALA A 503 29.11 -14.32 -25.63
C ALA A 503 29.99 -14.68 -24.40
N SER A 504 31.13 -14.01 -24.22
CA SER A 504 32.03 -14.19 -23.07
C SER A 504 31.94 -13.08 -22.02
N CYS A 505 31.15 -12.03 -22.24
CA CYS A 505 31.04 -10.86 -21.37
C CYS A 505 29.91 -10.99 -20.33
N ASP A 506 30.20 -10.72 -19.04
CA ASP A 506 29.14 -10.49 -18.06
C ASP A 506 28.59 -9.06 -18.18
N ILE A 507 27.65 -8.88 -19.10
CA ILE A 507 26.90 -7.64 -19.31
C ILE A 507 26.12 -7.15 -18.06
N PHE A 508 25.97 -7.97 -17.01
CA PHE A 508 25.41 -7.57 -15.71
C PHE A 508 26.47 -7.07 -14.71
N ASN A 509 27.76 -7.12 -15.09
CA ASN A 509 28.89 -6.65 -14.32
C ASN A 509 29.45 -5.34 -14.92
N GLY A 510 28.98 -4.21 -14.42
CA GLY A 510 29.29 -2.89 -14.97
C GLY A 510 28.95 -1.76 -14.00
N HIS A 511 28.82 -0.56 -14.57
CA HIS A 511 28.54 0.69 -13.86
C HIS A 511 27.67 1.63 -14.69
N TRP A 512 27.05 2.61 -14.02
CA TRP A 512 26.31 3.69 -14.67
C TRP A 512 27.20 4.86 -15.04
N MET A 513 26.99 5.41 -16.24
CA MET A 513 27.62 6.63 -16.73
C MET A 513 26.56 7.58 -17.32
N ILE A 514 26.86 8.87 -17.32
CA ILE A 514 26.07 9.89 -18.05
C ILE A 514 26.77 10.11 -19.39
N GLU A 515 25.99 10.12 -20.47
CA GLU A 515 26.46 10.41 -21.83
C GLU A 515 25.59 11.57 -22.36
N GLU A 516 26.15 12.78 -22.49
CA GLU A 516 25.36 14.01 -22.71
C GLU A 516 24.59 14.03 -24.04
N ASP A 517 25.12 13.38 -25.07
CA ASP A 517 24.48 13.20 -26.39
C ASP A 517 23.50 12.00 -26.44
N PHE A 518 23.31 11.28 -25.31
CA PHE A 518 22.49 10.07 -25.25
C PHE A 518 21.00 10.42 -25.30
N LYS A 519 20.47 10.44 -26.52
CA LYS A 519 19.04 10.58 -26.78
C LYS A 519 18.26 9.35 -26.26
N PRO A 520 17.12 9.52 -25.57
CA PRO A 520 16.31 8.39 -25.18
C PRO A 520 15.68 7.65 -26.37
N LEU A 521 15.34 6.37 -26.16
CA LEU A 521 14.73 5.47 -27.15
C LEU A 521 13.40 5.96 -27.74
N TYR A 522 12.72 6.86 -27.03
CA TYR A 522 11.60 7.64 -27.54
C TYR A 522 11.55 8.99 -26.85
N GLN A 523 10.71 9.92 -27.31
CA GLN A 523 10.55 11.21 -26.63
C GLN A 523 9.63 11.07 -25.41
N PRO A 524 9.94 11.69 -24.27
CA PRO A 524 9.08 11.64 -23.09
C PRO A 524 7.66 12.08 -23.41
N GLY A 525 6.67 11.26 -23.01
CA GLY A 525 5.26 11.48 -23.34
C GLY A 525 4.83 11.23 -24.80
N SER A 526 5.72 10.88 -25.74
CA SER A 526 5.34 10.64 -27.16
C SER A 526 4.59 9.32 -27.39
N CYS A 527 4.80 8.34 -26.51
CA CYS A 527 4.14 7.05 -26.60
C CYS A 527 2.77 7.07 -25.88
N PRO A 528 1.65 6.82 -26.59
CA PRO A 528 0.32 6.83 -26.00
C PRO A 528 -0.01 5.56 -25.18
N PHE A 529 0.95 4.64 -25.03
CA PHE A 529 0.77 3.35 -24.36
C PHE A 529 1.47 3.25 -23.00
N VAL A 530 2.33 4.21 -22.63
CA VAL A 530 2.86 4.32 -21.26
C VAL A 530 1.72 4.68 -20.32
N ASP A 531 1.42 3.79 -19.39
CA ASP A 531 0.37 3.98 -18.40
C ASP A 531 0.66 5.20 -17.49
N ASP A 532 -0.38 5.99 -17.19
CA ASP A 532 -0.23 7.31 -16.56
C ASP A 532 0.38 7.28 -15.14
N ALA A 533 0.50 6.13 -14.46
CA ALA A 533 1.23 6.06 -13.19
C ALA A 533 2.77 6.01 -13.38
N PHE A 534 3.24 5.68 -14.58
CA PHE A 534 4.65 5.50 -14.91
C PHE A 534 5.21 6.63 -15.77
N ASN A 535 4.32 7.44 -16.36
CA ASN A 535 4.68 8.61 -17.17
C ASN A 535 5.13 9.81 -16.31
N CYS A 536 6.33 9.74 -15.76
CA CYS A 536 6.96 10.79 -14.95
C CYS A 536 6.93 12.18 -15.60
N PHE A 537 7.03 12.26 -16.92
CA PHE A 537 6.96 13.50 -17.69
C PHE A 537 5.58 14.18 -17.59
N LYS A 538 4.48 13.47 -17.90
CA LYS A 538 3.10 13.97 -17.66
C LYS A 538 2.87 14.29 -16.18
N ASN A 539 3.48 13.51 -15.29
CA ASN A 539 3.34 13.66 -13.83
C ASN A 539 4.20 14.79 -13.23
N GLY A 540 5.02 15.48 -14.04
CA GLY A 540 5.71 16.70 -13.65
C GLY A 540 7.07 16.50 -12.96
N GLN A 541 7.79 15.41 -13.23
CA GLN A 541 9.20 15.27 -12.85
C GLN A 541 10.03 16.39 -13.51
N PRO A 542 10.72 17.26 -12.76
CA PRO A 542 11.50 18.39 -13.31
C PRO A 542 12.95 18.00 -13.66
N ASP A 543 13.40 16.85 -13.16
CA ASP A 543 14.67 16.19 -13.51
C ASP A 543 14.53 15.51 -14.89
N SER A 544 15.61 15.49 -15.67
CA SER A 544 15.68 14.83 -16.98
C SER A 544 17.01 14.12 -17.23
N ASP A 545 18.01 14.23 -16.34
CA ASP A 545 19.35 13.69 -16.60
C ASP A 545 19.38 12.15 -16.53
N TYR A 546 18.36 11.55 -15.93
CA TYR A 546 18.16 10.11 -15.97
C TYR A 546 17.92 9.54 -17.38
N PHE A 547 17.44 10.36 -18.33
CA PHE A 547 17.33 9.97 -19.73
C PHE A 547 18.69 9.81 -20.41
N LYS A 548 19.76 10.42 -19.85
CA LYS A 548 21.15 10.35 -20.33
C LYS A 548 21.96 9.21 -19.69
N LEU A 549 21.36 8.45 -18.77
CA LEU A 549 22.05 7.35 -18.09
C LEU A 549 22.18 6.17 -19.04
N ARG A 550 23.43 5.72 -19.24
CA ARG A 550 23.78 4.49 -19.95
C ARG A 550 24.57 3.58 -19.01
N TRP A 551 24.40 2.28 -19.17
CA TRP A 551 25.13 1.27 -18.40
C TRP A 551 26.28 0.73 -19.23
N LYS A 552 27.44 0.61 -18.61
CA LYS A 552 28.67 0.13 -19.24
C LYS A 552 29.23 -1.07 -18.46
N PRO A 553 29.19 -2.29 -19.03
CA PRO A 553 29.93 -3.44 -18.56
C PRO A 553 31.42 -3.11 -18.43
N HIS A 554 32.13 -3.84 -17.57
CA HIS A 554 33.57 -3.66 -17.46
C HIS A 554 34.33 -4.28 -18.64
N ASP A 555 33.79 -5.36 -19.20
CA ASP A 555 34.52 -6.27 -20.08
C ASP A 555 34.10 -6.19 -21.57
N CYS A 556 33.05 -5.44 -21.90
CA CYS A 556 32.59 -5.23 -23.29
C CYS A 556 31.77 -3.93 -23.47
N GLU A 557 31.62 -3.49 -24.73
CA GLU A 557 30.69 -2.43 -25.13
C GLU A 557 29.34 -3.03 -25.57
N ILE A 558 28.27 -2.31 -25.22
CA ILE A 558 26.91 -2.56 -25.70
C ILE A 558 26.62 -1.49 -26.77
N PRO A 559 26.40 -1.85 -28.05
CA PRO A 559 26.01 -0.88 -29.06
C PRO A 559 24.61 -0.26 -28.83
N ARG A 560 24.13 0.55 -29.77
CA ARG A 560 22.85 1.28 -29.64
C ARG A 560 21.62 0.44 -30.01
N PHE A 561 20.43 0.82 -29.54
CA PHE A 561 19.18 0.24 -30.05
C PHE A 561 18.92 0.59 -31.52
N ASP A 562 18.56 -0.44 -32.29
CA ASP A 562 17.84 -0.30 -33.55
C ASP A 562 16.53 -1.10 -33.48
N GLY A 563 15.41 -0.40 -33.26
CA GLY A 563 14.08 -1.00 -33.24
C GLY A 563 13.61 -1.52 -34.61
N ILE A 564 14.11 -0.97 -35.72
CA ILE A 564 13.84 -1.52 -37.05
C ILE A 564 14.57 -2.87 -37.23
N THR A 565 15.79 -3.01 -36.74
CA THR A 565 16.51 -4.29 -36.76
C THR A 565 15.87 -5.31 -35.82
N MET A 566 15.45 -4.93 -34.61
CA MET A 566 14.67 -5.83 -33.75
C MET A 566 13.33 -6.25 -34.39
N LEU A 567 12.61 -5.34 -35.05
CA LEU A 567 11.38 -5.68 -35.79
C LEU A 567 11.64 -6.62 -36.98
N LYS A 568 12.76 -6.49 -37.70
CA LYS A 568 13.19 -7.47 -38.72
C LYS A 568 13.43 -8.85 -38.10
N MET A 569 14.16 -8.92 -36.99
CA MET A 569 14.45 -10.18 -36.27
C MET A 569 13.19 -10.87 -35.74
N LEU A 570 12.16 -10.08 -35.40
CA LEU A 570 10.86 -10.54 -34.94
C LEU A 570 9.83 -10.75 -36.07
N ARG A 571 10.17 -10.54 -37.34
CA ARG A 571 9.21 -10.64 -38.45
C ARG A 571 8.56 -12.02 -38.51
N GLY A 572 7.22 -12.04 -38.54
CA GLY A 572 6.42 -13.27 -38.52
C GLY A 572 6.43 -14.05 -37.19
N LYS A 573 7.00 -13.49 -36.11
CA LYS A 573 7.18 -14.15 -34.80
C LYS A 573 6.30 -13.53 -33.71
N ARG A 574 6.19 -14.28 -32.62
CA ARG A 574 5.42 -13.91 -31.42
C ARG A 574 6.31 -13.89 -30.17
N MET A 575 6.32 -12.76 -29.46
CA MET A 575 7.13 -12.50 -28.27
C MET A 575 6.22 -12.19 -27.08
N VAL A 576 6.31 -12.98 -25.99
CA VAL A 576 5.33 -12.93 -24.89
C VAL A 576 5.99 -12.69 -23.53
N PHE A 577 5.58 -11.63 -22.84
CA PHE A 577 5.96 -11.37 -21.44
C PHE A 577 4.94 -12.02 -20.49
N VAL A 578 5.42 -12.84 -19.55
CA VAL A 578 4.55 -13.63 -18.64
C VAL A 578 4.98 -13.45 -17.19
N GLY A 579 4.22 -12.64 -16.43
CA GLY A 579 4.63 -12.36 -15.06
C GLY A 579 3.82 -11.34 -14.29
N ASP A 580 4.49 -10.64 -13.38
CA ASP A 580 3.92 -9.59 -12.54
C ASP A 580 4.03 -8.18 -13.19
N SER A 581 3.73 -7.14 -12.42
CA SER A 581 3.76 -5.75 -12.89
C SER A 581 5.14 -5.32 -13.41
N ILE A 582 6.22 -5.98 -12.98
CA ILE A 582 7.59 -5.67 -13.40
C ILE A 582 7.90 -6.25 -14.79
N ASN A 583 7.18 -7.28 -15.26
CA ASN A 583 7.18 -7.64 -16.68
C ASN A 583 6.38 -6.64 -17.52
N ARG A 584 5.19 -6.21 -17.04
CA ARG A 584 4.34 -5.29 -17.81
C ARG A 584 5.06 -3.98 -18.14
N ASN A 585 5.78 -3.40 -17.17
CA ASN A 585 6.54 -2.16 -17.40
C ASN A 585 7.66 -2.33 -18.45
N MET A 586 8.24 -3.54 -18.60
CA MET A 586 9.15 -3.82 -19.74
C MET A 586 8.38 -3.85 -21.06
N TRP A 587 7.27 -4.59 -21.09
CA TRP A 587 6.44 -4.75 -22.29
C TRP A 587 5.92 -3.41 -22.83
N GLU A 588 5.37 -2.54 -21.96
CA GLU A 588 4.92 -1.19 -22.34
C GLU A 588 6.06 -0.39 -23.00
N ALA A 589 7.23 -0.32 -22.34
CA ALA A 589 8.34 0.48 -22.80
C ALA A 589 9.06 -0.11 -24.03
N LEU A 590 9.06 -1.44 -24.22
CA LEU A 590 9.51 -2.08 -25.46
C LEU A 590 8.61 -1.71 -26.63
N VAL A 591 7.28 -1.83 -26.46
CA VAL A 591 6.30 -1.47 -27.50
C VAL A 591 6.45 0.00 -27.88
N CYS A 592 6.70 0.89 -26.91
CA CYS A 592 6.98 2.29 -27.18
C CYS A 592 8.27 2.52 -28.01
N ALA A 593 9.37 1.85 -27.67
CA ALA A 593 10.64 2.00 -28.39
C ALA A 593 10.58 1.42 -29.82
N LEU A 594 9.96 0.25 -30.00
CA LEU A 594 9.70 -0.33 -31.32
C LEU A 594 8.76 0.55 -32.16
N ARG A 595 7.71 1.13 -31.56
CA ARG A 595 6.80 2.04 -32.25
C ARG A 595 7.46 3.36 -32.65
N GLU A 596 8.32 3.92 -31.81
CA GLU A 596 8.97 5.20 -32.12
C GLU A 596 9.95 5.08 -33.30
N SER A 597 10.52 3.88 -33.49
CA SER A 597 11.38 3.51 -34.61
C SER A 597 10.66 3.41 -35.97
N LEU A 598 9.34 3.59 -36.03
CA LEU A 598 8.54 3.50 -37.26
C LEU A 598 8.11 4.87 -37.77
N ASP A 599 8.13 5.06 -39.09
CA ASP A 599 7.55 6.23 -39.76
C ASP A 599 6.02 6.26 -39.58
N ASP A 600 5.33 5.19 -39.96
CA ASP A 600 3.87 5.06 -39.79
C ASP A 600 3.51 4.43 -38.44
N LYS A 601 3.50 5.28 -37.42
CA LYS A 601 3.14 4.94 -36.04
C LYS A 601 1.65 4.63 -35.82
N SER A 602 0.82 4.61 -36.88
CA SER A 602 -0.58 4.15 -36.85
C SER A 602 -0.71 2.62 -37.03
N LYS A 603 0.31 1.98 -37.59
CA LYS A 603 0.36 0.53 -37.85
C LYS A 603 0.69 -0.34 -36.62
N VAL A 604 0.81 0.30 -35.45
CA VAL A 604 1.00 -0.36 -34.15
C VAL A 604 -0.23 -0.14 -33.29
N PHE A 605 -0.93 -1.22 -32.95
CA PHE A 605 -2.18 -1.18 -32.18
C PHE A 605 -2.30 -2.40 -31.27
N GLU A 606 -3.02 -2.27 -30.15
CA GLU A 606 -3.42 -3.41 -29.33
C GLU A 606 -4.62 -4.11 -29.97
N ALA A 607 -4.58 -5.44 -30.08
CA ALA A 607 -5.54 -6.24 -30.84
C ALA A 607 -7.00 -6.09 -30.34
N SER A 608 -7.19 -5.83 -29.05
CA SER A 608 -8.51 -5.59 -28.43
C SER A 608 -8.90 -4.10 -28.39
N GLY A 609 -8.10 -3.19 -28.97
CA GLY A 609 -8.31 -1.74 -28.96
C GLY A 609 -8.14 -1.04 -27.60
N ARG A 610 -7.58 -1.73 -26.59
CA ARG A 610 -7.46 -1.22 -25.21
C ARG A 610 -6.36 -0.17 -25.09
N ARG A 611 -6.51 0.69 -24.07
CA ARG A 611 -5.56 1.76 -23.70
C ARG A 611 -5.18 1.75 -22.21
N GLU A 612 -5.63 0.75 -21.46
CA GLU A 612 -5.34 0.57 -20.03
C GLU A 612 -4.89 -0.87 -19.75
N PHE A 613 -3.66 -1.03 -19.25
CA PHE A 613 -3.00 -2.34 -19.17
C PHE A 613 -2.89 -2.88 -17.72
N ARG A 614 -3.63 -2.28 -16.77
CA ARG A 614 -3.63 -2.68 -15.35
C ARG A 614 -4.58 -3.82 -14.98
N SER A 615 -5.54 -4.16 -15.85
CA SER A 615 -6.65 -5.08 -15.51
C SER A 615 -6.25 -6.57 -15.55
N GLN A 616 -7.20 -7.49 -15.33
CA GLN A 616 -6.97 -8.91 -15.63
C GLN A 616 -7.10 -9.13 -17.14
N GLY A 617 -6.06 -9.66 -17.78
CA GLY A 617 -6.15 -10.03 -19.18
C GLY A 617 -4.85 -10.50 -19.82
N PHE A 618 -5.04 -11.02 -21.03
CA PHE A 618 -4.09 -11.05 -22.13
C PHE A 618 -4.15 -9.72 -22.89
N TYR A 619 -3.02 -9.24 -23.38
CA TYR A 619 -2.88 -8.04 -24.21
C TYR A 619 -1.87 -8.33 -25.33
N SER A 620 -2.13 -7.86 -26.56
CA SER A 620 -1.27 -8.12 -27.72
C SER A 620 -1.09 -6.89 -28.58
N PHE A 621 0.14 -6.38 -28.70
CA PHE A 621 0.47 -5.32 -29.66
C PHE A 621 0.92 -5.91 -30.99
N GLN A 622 0.23 -5.51 -32.06
CA GLN A 622 0.42 -5.96 -33.42
C GLN A 622 1.24 -4.95 -34.21
N PHE A 623 2.32 -5.39 -34.85
CA PHE A 623 3.22 -4.57 -35.68
C PHE A 623 3.03 -4.92 -37.16
N LYS A 624 2.08 -4.25 -37.81
CA LYS A 624 1.49 -4.73 -39.07
C LYS A 624 2.49 -4.95 -40.23
N ASP A 625 3.47 -4.06 -40.39
CA ASP A 625 4.49 -4.17 -41.46
C ASP A 625 5.55 -5.26 -41.22
N PHE A 626 5.50 -5.93 -40.06
CA PHE A 626 6.41 -6.99 -39.68
C PHE A 626 5.68 -8.30 -39.32
N GLU A 627 4.35 -8.32 -39.42
CA GLU A 627 3.52 -9.51 -39.17
C GLU A 627 3.83 -10.17 -37.80
N CYS A 628 4.21 -9.35 -36.82
CA CYS A 628 4.70 -9.80 -35.52
C CYS A 628 3.95 -9.20 -34.34
N SER A 629 4.04 -9.87 -33.19
CA SER A 629 3.25 -9.56 -32.00
C SER A 629 4.08 -9.53 -30.72
N ILE A 630 3.81 -8.52 -29.90
CA ILE A 630 4.45 -8.28 -28.60
C ILE A 630 3.35 -8.34 -27.52
N ASP A 631 3.28 -9.45 -26.80
CA ASP A 631 2.18 -9.78 -25.88
C ASP A 631 2.56 -9.61 -24.41
N PHE A 632 1.57 -9.31 -23.56
CA PHE A 632 1.70 -9.43 -22.11
C PHE A 632 0.57 -10.25 -21.50
N ILE A 633 0.95 -11.18 -20.63
CA ILE A 633 0.09 -12.12 -19.93
C ILE A 633 0.33 -11.97 -18.43
N ARG A 634 -0.67 -11.45 -17.72
CA ARG A 634 -0.57 -11.25 -16.29
C ARG A 634 -0.63 -12.59 -15.55
N SER A 635 0.52 -13.07 -15.10
CA SER A 635 0.66 -14.27 -14.26
C SER A 635 1.59 -14.01 -13.07
N PRO A 636 1.10 -13.33 -12.01
CA PRO A 636 2.00 -12.73 -11.02
C PRO A 636 2.77 -13.73 -10.16
N PHE A 637 2.29 -14.98 -10.08
CA PHE A 637 2.90 -16.09 -9.36
C PHE A 637 3.41 -17.21 -10.29
N LEU A 638 3.18 -17.13 -11.61
CA LEU A 638 3.29 -18.19 -12.64
C LEU A 638 2.37 -19.41 -12.45
N VAL A 639 2.06 -19.76 -11.20
CA VAL A 639 1.19 -20.86 -10.78
C VAL A 639 -0.22 -20.38 -10.39
N GLN A 640 -1.19 -21.30 -10.37
CA GLN A 640 -2.63 -21.01 -10.41
C GLN A 640 -3.22 -20.45 -9.09
N GLU A 641 -3.87 -19.29 -9.15
CA GLU A 641 -4.76 -18.78 -8.09
C GLU A 641 -6.15 -19.43 -8.18
N LEU A 642 -6.54 -20.25 -7.20
CA LEU A 642 -7.89 -20.81 -7.09
C LEU A 642 -8.76 -20.05 -6.08
N LYS A 643 -10.09 -20.15 -6.29
CA LYS A 643 -11.12 -19.83 -5.30
C LYS A 643 -11.78 -21.15 -4.88
N VAL A 644 -11.41 -21.67 -3.71
CA VAL A 644 -11.96 -22.90 -3.15
C VAL A 644 -13.05 -22.53 -2.15
N ALA A 645 -14.28 -23.00 -2.35
CA ALA A 645 -15.31 -22.92 -1.33
C ALA A 645 -15.01 -23.95 -0.22
N ASP A 646 -14.94 -23.52 1.03
CA ASP A 646 -14.78 -24.44 2.16
C ASP A 646 -16.09 -25.18 2.50
N LYS A 647 -16.02 -26.14 3.42
CA LYS A 647 -17.19 -26.93 3.88
C LYS A 647 -18.24 -26.10 4.62
N ALA A 648 -18.00 -24.81 4.86
CA ALA A 648 -18.95 -23.85 5.44
C ALA A 648 -19.42 -22.79 4.42
N GLY A 649 -19.07 -22.95 3.13
CA GLY A 649 -19.49 -22.06 2.04
C GLY A 649 -18.69 -20.77 1.91
N LYS A 650 -17.58 -20.57 2.64
CA LYS A 650 -16.72 -19.39 2.47
C LYS A 650 -15.73 -19.61 1.32
N ASN A 651 -15.69 -18.67 0.39
CA ASN A 651 -14.74 -18.66 -0.73
C ASN A 651 -13.33 -18.28 -0.25
N ARG A 652 -12.47 -19.27 -0.02
CA ARG A 652 -11.05 -19.09 0.30
C ARG A 652 -10.25 -18.95 -0.99
N LYS A 653 -9.27 -18.04 -1.02
CA LYS A 653 -8.25 -18.04 -2.08
C LYS A 653 -7.10 -18.98 -1.70
N THR A 654 -6.67 -19.82 -2.62
CA THR A 654 -5.44 -20.61 -2.51
C THR A 654 -4.56 -20.40 -3.75
N LEU A 655 -3.26 -20.67 -3.60
CA LEU A 655 -2.29 -20.71 -4.69
C LEU A 655 -1.80 -22.16 -4.80
N ARG A 656 -2.14 -22.80 -5.92
CA ARG A 656 -1.66 -24.15 -6.27
C ARG A 656 -0.19 -24.05 -6.62
N LEU A 657 0.70 -24.64 -5.82
CA LEU A 657 2.13 -24.63 -6.11
C LEU A 657 2.51 -25.65 -7.17
N ASP A 658 1.68 -26.66 -7.36
CA ASP A 658 1.81 -27.83 -8.25
C ASP A 658 1.14 -27.65 -9.62
N MET A 659 0.51 -26.51 -9.88
CA MET A 659 -0.26 -26.27 -11.11
C MET A 659 0.06 -24.91 -11.71
N MET A 660 0.55 -24.88 -12.95
CA MET A 660 0.71 -23.64 -13.73
C MET A 660 -0.63 -22.91 -13.91
N GLN A 661 -0.59 -21.57 -14.00
CA GLN A 661 -1.79 -20.77 -14.24
C GLN A 661 -2.49 -21.19 -15.54
N ASP A 662 -3.84 -21.18 -15.58
CA ASP A 662 -4.64 -21.69 -16.71
C ASP A 662 -4.21 -21.11 -18.08
N SER A 663 -3.79 -19.84 -18.08
CA SER A 663 -3.29 -19.13 -19.26
C SER A 663 -1.96 -19.67 -19.81
N CYS A 664 -1.38 -20.73 -19.24
CA CYS A 664 -0.12 -21.32 -19.72
C CYS A 664 -0.22 -21.85 -21.16
N ASN A 665 -1.42 -22.19 -21.62
CA ASN A 665 -1.63 -22.65 -23.00
C ASN A 665 -1.50 -21.52 -24.03
N GLU A 666 -1.78 -20.27 -23.64
CA GLU A 666 -1.83 -19.10 -24.53
C GLU A 666 -0.46 -18.66 -25.09
N TYR A 667 0.64 -19.28 -24.63
CA TYR A 667 2.01 -18.88 -24.99
C TYR A 667 2.99 -20.04 -25.20
N ARG A 668 2.50 -21.28 -25.35
CA ARG A 668 3.35 -22.46 -25.66
C ARG A 668 4.02 -22.39 -27.03
N ASP A 669 3.36 -21.70 -27.95
CA ASP A 669 3.63 -21.55 -29.37
C ASP A 669 4.43 -20.29 -29.72
N ALA A 670 4.76 -19.45 -28.72
CA ALA A 670 5.55 -18.25 -28.91
C ALA A 670 7.00 -18.56 -29.29
N ASP A 671 7.63 -17.70 -30.08
CA ASP A 671 9.03 -17.83 -30.49
C ASP A 671 9.99 -17.23 -29.45
N ALA A 672 9.50 -16.32 -28.60
CA ALA A 672 10.20 -15.88 -27.40
C ALA A 672 9.25 -15.73 -26.20
N ILE A 673 9.67 -16.20 -25.03
CA ILE A 673 8.90 -16.08 -23.78
C ILE A 673 9.79 -15.46 -22.68
N ILE A 674 9.31 -14.39 -22.05
CA ILE A 674 10.04 -13.61 -21.04
C ILE A 674 9.27 -13.67 -19.72
N PHE A 675 9.68 -14.60 -18.85
CA PHE A 675 9.06 -14.79 -17.55
C PHE A 675 9.59 -13.82 -16.49
N ASN A 676 8.75 -13.42 -15.55
CA ASN A 676 9.17 -12.93 -14.23
C ASN A 676 8.17 -13.34 -13.15
N THR A 677 8.68 -13.63 -11.96
CA THR A 677 7.88 -13.55 -10.75
C THR A 677 8.77 -13.24 -9.57
N GLY A 678 8.27 -12.39 -8.68
CA GLY A 678 8.97 -12.01 -7.45
C GLY A 678 8.28 -10.85 -6.73
N HIS A 679 7.58 -9.97 -7.46
CA HIS A 679 6.87 -8.82 -6.89
C HIS A 679 5.45 -9.16 -6.41
N TRP A 680 5.11 -10.45 -6.33
CA TRP A 680 3.93 -10.95 -5.60
C TRP A 680 4.24 -11.88 -4.40
N TRP A 681 5.37 -12.59 -4.37
CA TRP A 681 5.83 -13.46 -3.26
C TRP A 681 6.31 -12.76 -1.95
N THR A 682 5.48 -11.93 -1.28
CA THR A 682 5.78 -11.46 0.10
C THR A 682 4.76 -11.98 1.10
N HIS A 683 5.19 -12.09 2.37
CA HIS A 683 4.35 -12.45 3.51
C HIS A 683 3.06 -11.61 3.69
N GLN A 684 2.91 -10.44 3.05
CA GLN A 684 1.58 -9.80 2.91
C GLN A 684 0.72 -10.50 1.86
N LYS A 685 1.11 -10.44 0.56
CA LYS A 685 0.33 -10.96 -0.57
C LYS A 685 0.15 -12.49 -0.58
N THR A 686 1.02 -13.24 0.10
CA THR A 686 0.91 -14.70 0.27
C THR A 686 0.33 -15.12 1.62
N PHE A 687 -0.32 -14.20 2.36
CA PHE A 687 -0.98 -14.49 3.64
C PHE A 687 -0.05 -15.08 4.73
N LYS A 688 1.26 -14.78 4.69
CA LYS A 688 2.35 -15.40 5.51
C LYS A 688 2.52 -16.91 5.24
N GLY A 689 1.83 -17.45 4.23
CA GLY A 689 1.77 -18.88 3.92
C GLY A 689 0.75 -19.67 4.73
N ASN A 690 -0.06 -19.02 5.56
CA ASN A 690 -1.07 -19.66 6.40
C ASN A 690 -2.29 -20.06 5.56
N TYR A 691 -2.55 -21.36 5.38
CA TYR A 691 -3.69 -21.91 4.62
C TYR A 691 -3.90 -21.30 3.22
N PHE A 692 -2.81 -20.88 2.58
CA PHE A 692 -2.85 -20.22 1.27
C PHE A 692 -2.21 -21.06 0.18
N PHE A 693 -1.11 -21.75 0.49
CA PHE A 693 -0.44 -22.63 -0.46
C PHE A 693 -1.11 -24.00 -0.47
N GLN A 694 -1.25 -24.60 -1.65
CA GLN A 694 -1.92 -25.88 -1.85
C GLN A 694 -1.14 -26.74 -2.86
N GLU A 695 -1.08 -28.05 -2.62
CA GLU A 695 -0.56 -29.05 -3.56
C GLU A 695 -1.53 -30.25 -3.56
N GLY A 696 -2.07 -30.62 -4.73
CA GLY A 696 -3.22 -31.52 -4.81
C GLY A 696 -4.41 -31.02 -3.97
N ASP A 697 -4.97 -31.89 -3.14
CA ASP A 697 -6.02 -31.56 -2.16
C ASP A 697 -5.47 -31.03 -0.83
N LEU A 698 -4.15 -31.07 -0.60
CA LEU A 698 -3.52 -30.59 0.63
C LEU A 698 -3.36 -29.07 0.59
N VAL A 699 -4.16 -28.36 1.37
CA VAL A 699 -3.92 -26.95 1.73
C VAL A 699 -3.01 -26.92 2.95
N TYR A 700 -1.85 -26.26 2.85
CA TYR A 700 -0.88 -26.19 3.95
C TYR A 700 -1.32 -25.20 5.04
N ASP A 701 -1.55 -25.69 6.26
CA ASP A 701 -1.86 -24.88 7.44
C ASP A 701 -0.89 -23.70 7.61
N LYS A 702 0.41 -23.97 7.41
CA LYS A 702 1.44 -22.96 7.18
C LYS A 702 2.60 -23.55 6.36
N LEU A 703 2.99 -22.88 5.28
CA LEU A 703 4.21 -23.17 4.52
C LEU A 703 5.02 -21.89 4.29
N GLU A 704 6.32 -21.92 4.56
CA GLU A 704 7.17 -20.72 4.46
C GLU A 704 7.31 -20.22 3.01
N VAL A 705 7.27 -18.90 2.82
CA VAL A 705 7.15 -18.27 1.49
C VAL A 705 8.37 -18.57 0.60
N THR A 706 9.55 -18.79 1.18
CA THR A 706 10.76 -19.22 0.45
C THR A 706 10.64 -20.64 -0.12
N GLU A 707 10.06 -21.56 0.64
CA GLU A 707 9.83 -22.94 0.19
C GLU A 707 8.71 -22.99 -0.85
N ALA A 708 7.61 -22.27 -0.61
CA ALA A 708 6.52 -22.14 -1.56
C ALA A 708 6.97 -21.54 -2.91
N TYR A 709 7.84 -20.52 -2.88
CA TYR A 709 8.44 -19.94 -4.08
C TYR A 709 9.33 -20.95 -4.83
N LYS A 710 10.17 -21.73 -4.12
CA LYS A 710 10.99 -22.77 -4.75
C LYS A 710 10.14 -23.87 -5.39
N ARG A 711 9.00 -24.23 -4.79
CA ARG A 711 8.04 -25.20 -5.37
C ARG A 711 7.36 -24.67 -6.61
N ALA A 712 6.78 -23.47 -6.57
CA ALA A 712 6.15 -22.85 -7.74
C ALA A 712 7.13 -22.64 -8.91
N LEU A 713 8.37 -22.23 -8.63
CA LEU A 713 9.40 -22.15 -9.67
C LEU A 713 9.79 -23.54 -10.21
N ARG A 714 9.81 -24.60 -9.40
CA ARG A 714 10.03 -25.97 -9.90
C ARG A 714 8.88 -26.46 -10.78
N THR A 715 7.64 -26.13 -10.46
CA THR A 715 6.47 -26.40 -11.32
C THR A 715 6.56 -25.65 -12.65
N TRP A 716 6.96 -24.37 -12.63
CA TRP A 716 7.26 -23.61 -13.85
C TRP A 716 8.39 -24.23 -14.67
N ALA A 717 9.50 -24.60 -14.03
CA ALA A 717 10.66 -25.22 -14.67
C ALA A 717 10.31 -26.57 -15.33
N GLN A 718 9.60 -27.44 -14.61
CA GLN A 718 9.08 -28.72 -15.14
C GLN A 718 8.11 -28.50 -16.30
N TRP A 719 7.28 -27.46 -16.23
CA TRP A 719 6.38 -27.09 -17.32
C TRP A 719 7.17 -26.63 -18.55
N VAL A 720 8.18 -25.77 -18.41
CA VAL A 720 9.04 -25.35 -19.54
C VAL A 720 9.75 -26.57 -20.17
N ASP A 721 10.41 -27.40 -19.35
CA ASP A 721 11.12 -28.61 -19.78
C ASP A 721 10.23 -29.65 -20.48
N SER A 722 8.91 -29.61 -20.27
CA SER A 722 7.95 -30.59 -20.80
C SER A 722 7.00 -30.05 -21.88
N ASN A 723 6.89 -28.73 -22.06
CA ASN A 723 5.84 -28.11 -22.88
C ASN A 723 6.36 -27.04 -23.86
N ILE A 724 7.61 -26.56 -23.73
CA ILE A 724 8.19 -25.58 -24.66
C ILE A 724 9.19 -26.27 -25.59
N ASN A 725 9.01 -26.10 -26.91
CA ASN A 725 9.99 -26.59 -27.87
C ASN A 725 11.18 -25.63 -27.97
N ILE A 726 12.23 -25.90 -27.20
CA ILE A 726 13.43 -25.04 -27.13
C ILE A 726 14.24 -24.99 -28.44
N SER A 727 13.94 -25.84 -29.44
CA SER A 727 14.52 -25.71 -30.79
C SER A 727 13.85 -24.63 -31.65
N ARG A 728 12.73 -24.06 -31.19
CA ARG A 728 12.01 -22.93 -31.82
C ARG A 728 11.93 -21.73 -30.86
N THR A 729 11.63 -21.97 -29.59
CA THR A 729 11.28 -20.95 -28.61
C THR A 729 12.46 -20.58 -27.72
N SER A 730 12.88 -19.31 -27.73
CA SER A 730 13.86 -18.79 -26.77
C SER A 730 13.18 -18.41 -25.45
N VAL A 731 13.68 -18.95 -24.33
CA VAL A 731 13.10 -18.70 -22.99
C VAL A 731 14.03 -17.85 -22.14
N PHE A 732 13.47 -16.78 -21.58
CA PHE A 732 14.14 -15.81 -20.71
C PHE A 732 13.46 -15.77 -19.35
N PHE A 733 14.23 -15.55 -18.29
CA PHE A 733 13.71 -15.26 -16.96
C PHE A 733 14.33 -13.97 -16.42
N ARG A 734 13.50 -12.95 -16.14
CA ARG A 734 13.94 -11.70 -15.52
C ARG A 734 14.11 -11.91 -14.02
N GLY A 735 15.35 -11.72 -13.53
CA GLY A 735 15.66 -11.81 -12.11
C GLY A 735 14.93 -10.79 -11.24
N TYR A 736 14.99 -10.98 -9.91
CA TYR A 736 14.36 -10.08 -8.94
C TYR A 736 14.91 -8.65 -9.04
N SER A 737 14.02 -7.68 -9.31
CA SER A 737 14.38 -6.25 -9.30
C SER A 737 14.39 -5.67 -7.88
N ALA A 738 15.32 -4.74 -7.64
CA ALA A 738 15.58 -4.15 -6.33
C ALA A 738 14.50 -3.14 -5.89
N SER A 739 14.71 -2.47 -4.76
CA SER A 739 13.70 -1.62 -4.09
C SER A 739 14.41 -0.53 -3.31
N HIS A 740 14.19 0.74 -3.67
CA HIS A 740 15.08 1.83 -3.26
C HIS A 740 14.34 2.89 -2.45
N PHE A 741 14.58 2.88 -1.14
CA PHE A 741 14.02 3.83 -0.19
C PHE A 741 15.09 4.27 0.81
N LYS A 742 14.97 5.52 1.25
CA LYS A 742 15.79 6.18 2.24
C LYS A 742 14.90 6.66 3.37
N GLY A 743 15.36 6.56 4.62
CA GLY A 743 14.56 6.87 5.81
C GLY A 743 13.56 5.80 6.25
N GLY A 744 13.47 4.67 5.53
CA GLY A 744 12.59 3.55 5.82
C GLY A 744 12.33 2.73 4.55
N GLN A 745 11.22 1.98 4.53
CA GLN A 745 10.61 1.40 3.34
C GLN A 745 9.35 2.18 2.94
N TRP A 746 8.86 2.04 1.71
CA TRP A 746 7.71 2.80 1.19
C TRP A 746 6.45 2.79 2.08
N ASN A 747 6.16 1.66 2.71
CA ASN A 747 5.02 1.48 3.63
C ASN A 747 5.31 1.89 5.08
N SER A 748 6.48 2.48 5.34
CA SER A 748 6.99 2.90 6.65
C SER A 748 7.65 4.28 6.65
N GLY A 749 7.42 5.08 5.60
CA GLY A 749 7.91 6.46 5.50
C GLY A 749 9.23 6.65 4.74
N GLY A 750 9.77 5.60 4.11
CA GLY A 750 10.93 5.74 3.23
C GLY A 750 10.55 6.11 1.80
N ASN A 751 11.37 6.92 1.13
CA ASN A 751 11.15 7.41 -0.23
C ASN A 751 12.44 7.43 -1.07
N CYS A 752 12.32 7.74 -2.37
CA CYS A 752 13.43 8.00 -3.29
C CYS A 752 13.48 9.46 -3.77
N ASP A 753 12.64 10.34 -3.20
CA ASP A 753 12.49 11.73 -3.63
C ASP A 753 13.80 12.50 -3.42
N GLY A 754 14.26 13.20 -4.48
CA GLY A 754 15.50 13.99 -4.46
C GLY A 754 16.79 13.24 -4.79
N GLU A 755 16.76 11.92 -4.98
CA GLU A 755 17.95 11.14 -5.36
C GLU A 755 18.12 11.08 -6.89
N THR A 756 18.51 12.19 -7.52
CA THR A 756 18.62 12.32 -8.99
C THR A 756 19.64 11.37 -9.63
N LEU A 757 20.72 11.02 -8.92
CA LEU A 757 21.87 10.26 -9.44
C LEU A 757 21.98 8.82 -8.90
N PRO A 758 22.64 7.92 -9.65
CA PRO A 758 23.08 6.60 -9.17
C PRO A 758 23.91 6.61 -7.89
N ILE A 759 23.90 5.49 -7.15
CA ILE A 759 24.97 5.13 -6.21
C ILE A 759 26.25 4.88 -7.02
N THR A 760 27.31 5.56 -6.64
CA THR A 760 28.68 5.36 -7.16
C THR A 760 29.61 4.69 -6.14
N ASN A 761 29.08 4.24 -5.00
CA ASN A 761 29.85 3.67 -3.89
C ASN A 761 29.22 2.35 -3.42
N ASP A 762 29.93 1.25 -3.69
CA ASP A 762 29.49 -0.12 -3.43
C ASP A 762 29.20 -0.43 -1.94
N ALA A 763 29.68 0.38 -1.00
CA ALA A 763 29.40 0.20 0.43
C ALA A 763 27.92 0.40 0.81
N TYR A 764 27.12 1.04 -0.05
CA TYR A 764 25.66 1.19 0.14
C TYR A 764 24.83 0.03 -0.41
N LEU A 765 25.47 -0.99 -0.99
CA LEU A 765 24.79 -2.14 -1.58
C LEU A 765 24.37 -3.15 -0.50
N LEU A 766 23.10 -3.55 -0.51
CA LEU A 766 22.44 -4.43 0.48
C LEU A 766 22.99 -5.90 0.49
N PRO A 767 22.36 -6.86 1.22
CA PRO A 767 22.59 -8.30 1.03
C PRO A 767 21.89 -8.89 -0.22
N TYR A 768 22.51 -9.87 -0.90
CA TYR A 768 21.98 -10.50 -2.13
C TYR A 768 20.70 -11.34 -1.85
N PRO A 769 19.63 -11.28 -2.66
CA PRO A 769 18.29 -11.70 -2.27
C PRO A 769 18.18 -13.21 -2.31
N TRP A 770 17.44 -13.79 -1.37
CA TRP A 770 17.15 -15.22 -1.44
C TRP A 770 16.29 -15.57 -2.66
N MET A 771 15.43 -14.66 -3.15
CA MET A 771 14.64 -14.90 -4.37
C MET A 771 15.54 -15.16 -5.58
N THR A 772 16.57 -14.34 -5.79
CA THR A 772 17.52 -14.52 -6.90
C THR A 772 18.31 -15.82 -6.76
N LYS A 773 18.74 -16.18 -5.54
CA LYS A 773 19.41 -17.48 -5.27
C LYS A 773 18.50 -18.68 -5.58
N VAL A 774 17.19 -18.56 -5.36
CA VAL A 774 16.22 -19.61 -5.73
C VAL A 774 15.97 -19.65 -7.25
N GLN A 775 15.91 -18.49 -7.92
CA GLN A 775 15.85 -18.41 -9.39
C GLN A 775 17.09 -19.09 -10.02
N GLU A 776 18.29 -18.73 -9.58
CA GLU A 776 19.56 -19.35 -10.01
C GLU A 776 19.58 -20.85 -9.74
N SER A 777 19.22 -21.28 -8.51
CA SER A 777 19.15 -22.70 -8.15
C SER A 777 18.21 -23.48 -9.05
N VAL A 778 16.97 -23.02 -9.25
CA VAL A 778 15.98 -23.76 -10.05
C VAL A 778 16.35 -23.78 -11.53
N ILE A 779 16.85 -22.68 -12.09
CA ILE A 779 17.27 -22.64 -13.51
C ILE A 779 18.52 -23.51 -13.73
N SER A 780 19.42 -23.64 -12.75
CA SER A 780 20.54 -24.58 -12.81
C SER A 780 20.15 -26.06 -12.63
N GLU A 781 18.88 -26.34 -12.29
CA GLU A 781 18.28 -27.68 -12.20
C GLU A 781 17.48 -28.05 -13.50
N MET A 782 17.36 -27.16 -14.50
CA MET A 782 16.56 -27.36 -15.73
C MET A 782 17.31 -28.09 -16.86
N LYS A 783 16.55 -28.72 -17.77
CA LYS A 783 17.05 -29.29 -19.02
C LYS A 783 17.04 -28.27 -20.17
N SER A 784 15.99 -27.46 -20.24
CA SER A 784 15.88 -26.40 -21.25
C SER A 784 16.80 -25.22 -20.89
N PRO A 785 17.65 -24.73 -21.81
CA PRO A 785 18.39 -23.49 -21.59
C PRO A 785 17.42 -22.32 -21.38
N VAL A 786 17.59 -21.60 -20.27
CA VAL A 786 16.85 -20.37 -19.95
C VAL A 786 17.85 -19.27 -19.64
N PHE A 787 17.73 -18.15 -20.34
CA PHE A 787 18.55 -16.96 -20.10
C PHE A 787 18.07 -16.21 -18.85
N LEU A 788 18.78 -16.37 -17.73
CA LEU A 788 18.49 -15.67 -16.48
C LEU A 788 19.15 -14.28 -16.48
N SER A 789 18.34 -13.23 -16.57
CA SER A 789 18.81 -11.85 -16.52
C SER A 789 19.13 -11.40 -15.08
N LYS A 790 20.42 -11.21 -14.77
CA LYS A 790 20.92 -10.90 -13.41
C LYS A 790 20.92 -9.39 -13.10
N HIS A 791 19.79 -8.71 -13.32
CA HIS A 791 19.60 -7.27 -13.06
C HIS A 791 20.05 -6.74 -11.69
N TYR A 792 20.28 -7.60 -10.70
CA TYR A 792 20.31 -7.21 -9.30
C TYR A 792 21.54 -6.39 -8.85
N LYS A 793 22.74 -6.57 -9.44
CA LYS A 793 23.89 -5.67 -9.15
C LYS A 793 23.63 -4.28 -9.73
N ASN A 794 23.09 -4.26 -10.95
CA ASN A 794 22.79 -3.07 -11.73
C ASN A 794 21.65 -2.22 -11.12
N ASP A 795 20.44 -2.79 -10.95
CA ASP A 795 19.26 -2.07 -10.44
C ASP A 795 19.59 -1.35 -9.12
N ARG A 796 20.34 -2.01 -8.22
CA ARG A 796 20.80 -1.45 -6.92
C ARG A 796 21.55 -0.13 -7.02
N LEU A 797 22.27 0.08 -8.12
CA LEU A 797 23.05 1.29 -8.31
C LEU A 797 22.16 2.48 -8.68
N GLN A 798 20.84 2.31 -8.90
CA GLN A 798 19.92 3.39 -9.25
C GLN A 798 18.98 3.74 -8.07
N LYS A 799 19.25 4.84 -7.35
CA LYS A 799 18.49 5.22 -6.14
C LYS A 799 17.02 5.62 -6.38
N ARG A 800 16.74 6.28 -7.50
CA ARG A 800 15.38 6.57 -7.98
C ARG A 800 14.87 5.46 -8.90
N TRP A 801 15.63 5.24 -9.97
CA TRP A 801 15.26 4.52 -11.19
C TRP A 801 15.23 2.99 -11.00
N ALA A 802 14.36 2.49 -10.13
CA ALA A 802 14.16 1.06 -9.97
C ALA A 802 13.57 0.44 -11.27
N SER A 803 14.13 -0.69 -11.69
CA SER A 803 13.56 -1.60 -12.71
C SER A 803 13.38 -1.10 -14.15
N LEU A 804 13.84 0.10 -14.52
CA LEU A 804 13.98 0.54 -15.92
C LEU A 804 15.24 -0.09 -16.55
N ASN A 805 15.14 -1.33 -17.04
CA ASN A 805 16.21 -2.06 -17.74
C ASN A 805 15.58 -3.19 -18.59
N ILE A 806 15.84 -3.24 -19.91
CA ILE A 806 15.45 -4.34 -20.81
C ILE A 806 16.67 -5.16 -21.25
N PRO A 807 16.55 -6.50 -21.28
CA PRO A 807 17.41 -7.39 -22.07
C PRO A 807 17.03 -7.48 -23.56
N ALA A 808 18.01 -7.40 -24.47
CA ALA A 808 17.80 -7.74 -25.88
C ALA A 808 17.60 -9.24 -25.99
N ILE A 809 16.73 -9.60 -26.92
CA ILE A 809 16.70 -10.94 -27.47
C ILE A 809 17.62 -10.94 -28.68
N SER A 810 18.87 -11.36 -28.47
CA SER A 810 19.71 -11.81 -29.57
C SER A 810 19.09 -13.09 -30.14
N PHE A 811 18.35 -12.96 -31.24
CA PHE A 811 17.98 -14.08 -32.10
C PHE A 811 19.16 -14.43 -33.03
N ALA A 812 20.30 -14.79 -32.44
CA ALA A 812 21.47 -15.24 -33.18
C ALA A 812 21.23 -16.63 -33.79
N GLU A 813 21.13 -16.69 -35.12
CA GLU A 813 21.13 -17.94 -35.90
C GLU A 813 22.50 -18.63 -35.86
N LYS A 814 22.87 -19.20 -34.70
CA LYS A 814 23.88 -20.26 -34.57
C LYS A 814 23.96 -20.98 -33.22
N ALA A 815 23.13 -20.64 -32.23
CA ALA A 815 23.06 -21.34 -30.93
C ALA A 815 22.41 -22.75 -30.99
N TRP A 816 22.65 -23.52 -32.06
CA TRP A 816 22.40 -24.96 -32.12
C TRP A 816 23.58 -25.70 -31.47
N ASN A 817 23.32 -26.28 -30.30
CA ASN A 817 24.28 -26.88 -29.35
C ASN A 817 25.17 -25.87 -28.61
N VAL A 818 25.09 -25.87 -27.27
CA VAL A 818 26.11 -26.46 -26.36
C VAL A 818 25.62 -26.33 -24.92
N SER A 819 26.02 -27.27 -24.06
CA SER A 819 25.63 -27.36 -22.64
C SER A 819 26.85 -27.43 -21.71
N ARG A 820 26.88 -26.66 -20.61
CA ARG A 820 27.55 -26.94 -19.30
C ARG A 820 27.62 -25.67 -18.42
N LEU A 821 27.39 -25.80 -17.10
CA LEU A 821 28.29 -25.36 -16.00
C LEU A 821 27.61 -25.40 -14.60
N GLN A 822 28.38 -25.80 -13.58
CA GLN A 822 28.10 -25.86 -12.13
C GLN A 822 29.45 -26.03 -11.38
N PRO A 823 29.55 -25.99 -10.03
CA PRO A 823 29.04 -25.00 -9.08
C PRO A 823 30.11 -24.57 -8.03
N LEU A 824 29.90 -23.49 -7.24
CA LEU A 824 30.77 -23.14 -6.10
C LEU A 824 29.99 -22.59 -4.87
N VAL A 825 30.53 -22.86 -3.66
CA VAL A 825 29.98 -22.63 -2.30
C VAL A 825 31.19 -22.46 -1.36
N PRO A 826 31.32 -21.44 -0.46
CA PRO A 826 30.46 -21.15 0.71
C PRO A 826 30.06 -19.63 0.78
N PRO A 827 29.69 -18.95 1.91
CA PRO A 827 29.51 -19.34 3.32
C PRO A 827 28.11 -18.99 3.91
N ARG A 828 28.03 -18.19 4.99
CA ARG A 828 26.80 -17.89 5.79
C ARG A 828 26.64 -16.40 6.08
N GLY A 829 25.41 -15.89 6.05
CA GLY A 829 25.02 -14.51 6.42
C GLY A 829 23.49 -14.34 6.44
N THR A 830 22.98 -13.50 7.34
CA THR A 830 21.56 -13.52 7.78
C THR A 830 20.54 -12.92 6.78
N ARG A 831 19.26 -13.20 7.01
CA ARG A 831 18.10 -12.85 6.15
C ARG A 831 17.70 -11.36 6.24
N LEU A 832 17.09 -10.85 5.16
CA LEU A 832 15.85 -10.04 5.19
C LEU A 832 15.21 -10.02 3.78
N LEU A 833 13.95 -9.55 3.64
CA LEU A 833 13.26 -9.45 2.36
C LEU A 833 12.05 -8.48 2.42
N GLU A 834 12.06 -7.46 1.57
CA GLU A 834 10.95 -6.50 1.37
C GLU A 834 10.77 -6.18 -0.12
N ARG A 835 9.79 -5.32 -0.46
CA ARG A 835 9.36 -5.05 -1.84
C ARG A 835 9.03 -3.59 -2.06
N ALA A 836 9.40 -3.08 -3.23
CA ALA A 836 9.19 -1.73 -3.73
C ALA A 836 7.74 -1.19 -3.73
N SER A 837 7.59 0.11 -3.45
CA SER A 837 6.74 0.98 -4.28
C SER A 837 7.48 1.38 -5.55
N LEU A 838 6.73 1.56 -6.64
CA LEU A 838 7.25 2.00 -7.91
C LEU A 838 7.13 3.53 -8.02
N CYS A 839 8.25 4.23 -8.04
CA CYS A 839 8.40 5.54 -8.68
C CYS A 839 9.40 5.38 -9.84
N ASP A 840 9.36 6.28 -10.81
CA ASP A 840 10.36 6.42 -11.89
C ASP A 840 10.41 5.31 -12.96
N TYR A 841 9.54 5.43 -14.00
CA TYR A 841 9.30 4.38 -15.01
C TYR A 841 9.02 4.86 -16.45
N ASP A 842 9.45 6.07 -16.85
CA ASP A 842 9.08 6.57 -18.19
C ASP A 842 9.88 5.90 -19.33
N GLN A 843 11.19 5.64 -19.17
CA GLN A 843 12.08 5.21 -20.29
C GLN A 843 13.25 4.31 -19.86
N ILE A 844 13.73 3.44 -20.77
CA ILE A 844 14.74 2.41 -20.50
C ILE A 844 16.15 2.83 -21.01
N PRO A 845 17.20 2.65 -20.20
CA PRO A 845 18.60 2.67 -20.65
C PRO A 845 19.04 1.46 -21.49
N GLU A 846 19.94 1.71 -22.44
CA GLU A 846 20.50 0.73 -23.38
C GLU A 846 21.54 -0.19 -22.71
N ILE A 847 21.09 -1.27 -22.07
CA ILE A 847 21.98 -2.34 -21.55
C ILE A 847 22.24 -3.44 -22.59
N PHE A 848 21.40 -3.47 -23.62
CA PHE A 848 20.97 -4.74 -24.15
C PHE A 848 19.98 -4.48 -25.30
N LEU A 849 20.39 -3.86 -26.40
CA LEU A 849 19.46 -3.52 -27.49
C LEU A 849 20.09 -3.71 -28.90
N SER A 850 21.14 -4.51 -28.98
CA SER A 850 22.27 -4.18 -29.85
C SER A 850 23.22 -5.37 -30.10
N SER A 851 22.89 -6.24 -31.06
CA SER A 851 23.78 -7.23 -31.68
C SER A 851 23.20 -7.61 -33.04
#